data_AF-A0A5Q3DVR7-F1
#
_entry.id   AF-A0A5Q3DVR7-F1
#
_cell.length_a   1.000
_cell.length_b   1.000
_cell.length_c   1.000
_cell.angle_alpha   90.00
_cell.angle_beta   90.00
_cell.angle_gamma   90.00
#
_symmetry.space_group_name_H-M   'P 1'
#
loop_
_entity.id
_entity.type
_entity.pdbx_description
1 polymer ?
#
loop_
_entity_poly.entity_id
_entity_poly.type
_entity_poly.pdbx_seq_one_letter_code
_entity_poly.pdbx_strand_id
1 'polypeptide(L)'
;MVSWNNIFTLALGLIGSARAYTNPIRNPGGGDPQITYTGGYYYLISTEWTNLQLSRATTIEGLKTATPKVIYTDSDPSRSSNVWAPELHYLGGKWYIYYTAGKSEDLTGQRSHVIKGGATPWDSWSYGAKLSDDWGIDGTILRTNQFGNYFVYSCMTGVQYQSTCIRKLGSDFLSVGALSIISQPDQSWEKSGTPVQEGPNALYFGGKTYISYSANYCWTPDYCVALLEWDGKTDPAKASAWKKSNGCVLKSANGSYGTGHNSFFQSPDGKQTFITFHATSNKNGACDDTRYAMTQPLTANADGTPNFGSVQPFSHQFAEPSSALHAIAVKMEVNYTAITDYYMIRCFSGGNFYVCKKPSTSSEFVGCCDSDPCADGSGICPQTDLRPMSYSPGRTAYKLGLECGALHNASFYRCDLSMPHFLGCCGVDPCARGCPQSQLIPAQLPALEGWRKLFLEPYRVQNNTASDLRPGVEVNSTFEAPDFSNINWDRGKHEVGPATVIGICAGFLAASLLVLGLIRHYWYRPSSTSPKHEQADTAHAPFLAHDSSDDVAYSQMEETIPHTRIRDNWHGGPKTLEHWDVPTVFGWIFSVLLTFTPLCFIALAITAIRLDNQPHSDYGKTVLQLTVLSPSLYPILFAALVGRFYRVFGRWCLESRGGVNLPVLEQLIGSQNLATAIERIFVIRTNAVIGIIILASWLLSPLGGQSSSRLLQDAKFDLVSNGTVYYADPAYQVSHSRWIDYRHSVGATYAASLLSSSKQKASPRDIWGLPKIPQLSQDRLDNGSYDLYDVKKSDLVSGKASYASLLGIKIQGLVRPNEPTKFNFTISTSYFHVDCDFVDSFDPLRGKLTQNQTNIVDLFYKYPSFSAFNILPQSWFNADGEEDDINSPYQFIYVKQMRGSQLYVVKCATHEIKVETTIHCGPGDPATTCEPRQQRRLSTENQTGTSLFPPSVTRSDLRLKELSYALYAWAQASGDKDGVQPSPSEMYLMKDENPYEFTSQLPWTKEDLAKFPYVFSRRMTTAFNTYWDAGLNPGGHTNVSYSTIPLHNMNGLETGQTYKDSFMNTTMGTRITTIDVYSAQRIWVGLLLFTTMVLQILAICGLIIEILIQGPDVLGFASTLTRDNPFVPLPAGGSHLDGPERARCLKNMRLELVDVRPEDETGYLAVRAVSSAKGQDTSVIEGSVKSRKWVHLNRRRLYE
;
A
#
# COMPACT_ATOMS: atom_id res chain seq x y z
N MET A 1 -41.61 23.25 -3.56
CA MET A 1 -41.23 22.80 -2.20
C MET A 1 -40.10 21.82 -2.34
N VAL A 2 -38.87 22.29 -2.11
CA VAL A 2 -37.64 21.52 -2.23
C VAL A 2 -37.45 20.75 -0.91
N SER A 3 -37.28 19.43 -1.01
CA SER A 3 -37.01 18.55 0.13
C SER A 3 -35.71 18.96 0.82
N TRP A 4 -35.78 19.19 2.13
CA TRP A 4 -34.68 19.67 2.98
C TRP A 4 -33.52 18.67 3.15
N ASN A 5 -33.60 17.48 2.56
CA ASN A 5 -32.44 16.60 2.40
C ASN A 5 -31.36 17.25 1.51
N ASN A 6 -31.71 18.13 0.57
CA ASN A 6 -30.74 18.73 -0.35
C ASN A 6 -29.93 19.91 0.22
N ILE A 7 -30.27 20.44 1.41
CA ILE A 7 -29.54 21.57 2.01
C ILE A 7 -28.49 21.10 3.02
N PHE A 8 -28.74 20.01 3.75
CA PHE A 8 -27.71 19.37 4.59
C PHE A 8 -26.67 18.62 3.76
N THR A 9 -27.05 18.06 2.61
CA THR A 9 -26.08 17.54 1.62
C THR A 9 -25.32 18.67 0.91
N LEU A 10 -25.83 19.91 0.88
CA LEU A 10 -25.07 21.06 0.35
C LEU A 10 -24.07 21.64 1.37
N ALA A 11 -24.30 21.51 2.67
CA ALA A 11 -23.42 22.06 3.71
C ALA A 11 -22.40 21.04 4.28
N LEU A 12 -22.71 19.73 4.29
CA LEU A 12 -21.79 18.66 4.67
C LEU A 12 -21.31 17.80 3.48
N GLY A 13 -21.92 17.92 2.30
CA GLY A 13 -21.34 17.45 1.04
C GLY A 13 -20.21 18.35 0.51
N LEU A 14 -19.89 19.43 1.22
CA LEU A 14 -18.66 20.21 1.03
C LEU A 14 -17.46 19.67 1.81
N ILE A 15 -17.63 18.61 2.62
CA ILE A 15 -16.51 17.81 3.13
C ILE A 15 -16.81 16.33 2.84
N GLY A 16 -17.03 16.01 1.56
CA GLY A 16 -16.43 14.77 1.11
C GLY A 16 -14.94 14.91 1.38
N SER A 17 -14.37 14.12 2.28
CA SER A 17 -12.94 13.88 2.20
C SER A 17 -12.71 13.09 0.91
N ALA A 18 -12.76 13.78 -0.23
CA ALA A 18 -11.83 13.49 -1.30
C ALA A 18 -10.50 13.35 -0.57
N ARG A 19 -9.92 12.14 -0.58
CA ARG A 19 -8.53 12.00 -0.16
C ARG A 19 -7.79 13.10 -0.92
N ALA A 20 -7.20 14.01 -0.18
CA ALA A 20 -6.59 15.19 -0.73
C ALA A 20 -5.09 15.03 -0.63
N TYR A 21 -4.38 15.57 -1.60
CA TYR A 21 -2.93 15.68 -1.55
C TYR A 21 -2.55 17.15 -1.61
N THR A 22 -1.38 17.46 -1.06
CA THR A 22 -0.78 18.81 -1.17
C THR A 22 0.54 18.73 -1.90
N ASN A 23 0.89 19.78 -2.63
CA ASN A 23 2.24 19.91 -3.15
C ASN A 23 3.20 20.44 -2.07
N PRO A 24 4.50 20.14 -2.16
CA PRO A 24 5.15 19.28 -3.16
C PRO A 24 5.03 17.79 -2.84
N ILE A 25 5.10 16.94 -3.88
CA ILE A 25 5.09 15.47 -3.77
C ILE A 25 6.47 14.94 -3.38
N ARG A 26 7.55 15.62 -3.80
CA ARG A 26 8.93 15.30 -3.43
C ARG A 26 9.72 16.59 -3.24
N ASN A 27 10.39 16.74 -2.10
CA ASN A 27 11.17 17.93 -1.76
C ASN A 27 12.24 17.58 -0.69
N PRO A 28 13.55 17.71 -0.97
CA PRO A 28 14.19 18.05 -2.24
C PRO A 28 14.24 16.87 -3.24
N GLY A 29 14.98 17.02 -4.35
CA GLY A 29 15.24 15.95 -5.32
C GLY A 29 14.08 15.66 -6.27
N GLY A 30 13.27 16.68 -6.56
CA GLY A 30 12.10 16.59 -7.43
C GLY A 30 12.31 17.20 -8.83
N GLY A 31 13.56 17.29 -9.29
CA GLY A 31 13.88 17.75 -10.64
C GLY A 31 13.34 16.80 -11.70
N ASP A 32 12.79 17.36 -12.78
CA ASP A 32 12.36 16.63 -13.98
C ASP A 32 11.42 15.43 -13.69
N PRO A 33 10.29 15.66 -12.98
CA PRO A 33 9.48 14.56 -12.45
C PRO A 33 8.53 13.97 -13.47
N GLN A 34 8.42 12.63 -13.46
CA GLN A 34 7.40 11.90 -14.20
C GLN A 34 6.59 10.96 -13.29
N ILE A 35 5.26 11.08 -13.37
CA ILE A 35 4.32 10.14 -12.74
C ILE A 35 3.66 9.30 -13.84
N THR A 36 3.55 7.99 -13.63
CA THR A 36 2.78 7.08 -14.49
C THR A 36 1.89 6.19 -13.64
N TYR A 37 0.64 5.96 -14.06
CA TYR A 37 -0.27 5.03 -13.40
C TYR A 37 -0.34 3.69 -14.16
N THR A 38 -0.09 2.58 -13.45
CA THR A 38 -0.27 1.22 -14.01
C THR A 38 -0.37 0.18 -12.90
N GLY A 39 -1.11 -0.91 -13.15
CA GLY A 39 -1.20 -2.05 -12.22
C GLY A 39 -1.67 -1.68 -10.80
N GLY A 40 -2.47 -0.62 -10.65
CA GLY A 40 -2.97 -0.15 -9.34
C GLY A 40 -2.06 0.85 -8.61
N TYR A 41 -0.92 1.23 -9.17
CA TYR A 41 0.06 2.12 -8.54
C TYR A 41 0.40 3.33 -9.41
N TYR A 42 0.64 4.47 -8.76
CA TYR A 42 1.40 5.58 -9.31
C TYR A 42 2.89 5.30 -9.11
N TYR A 43 3.68 5.51 -10.15
CA TYR A 43 5.14 5.41 -10.16
C TYR A 43 5.71 6.80 -10.38
N LEU A 44 6.53 7.28 -9.46
CA LEU A 44 7.27 8.53 -9.55
C LEU A 44 8.74 8.23 -9.88
N ILE A 45 9.25 8.88 -10.92
CA ILE A 45 10.67 8.95 -11.26
C ILE A 45 11.08 10.42 -11.38
N SER A 46 12.33 10.74 -11.05
CA SER A 46 12.89 12.09 -11.14
C SER A 46 14.40 12.01 -11.33
N THR A 47 15.05 13.16 -11.55
CA THR A 47 16.52 13.25 -11.64
C THR A 47 17.19 12.89 -10.30
N GLU A 48 18.15 11.96 -10.32
CA GLU A 48 18.93 11.50 -9.16
C GLU A 48 20.45 11.69 -9.31
N TRP A 49 20.90 12.24 -10.44
CA TRP A 49 22.30 12.54 -10.81
C TRP A 49 23.22 11.34 -11.02
N THR A 50 22.99 10.22 -10.35
CA THR A 50 23.92 9.07 -10.30
C THR A 50 23.31 7.74 -10.72
N ASN A 51 21.99 7.59 -10.63
CA ASN A 51 21.28 6.34 -10.90
C ASN A 51 19.81 6.63 -11.28
N LEU A 52 19.03 5.57 -11.50
CA LEU A 52 17.59 5.66 -11.76
C LEU A 52 16.82 5.02 -10.61
N GLN A 53 15.89 5.77 -10.01
CA GLN A 53 15.10 5.34 -8.86
C GLN A 53 13.61 5.50 -9.09
N LEU A 54 12.84 4.45 -8.77
CA LEU A 54 11.38 4.50 -8.79
C LEU A 54 10.80 4.48 -7.38
N SER A 55 9.88 5.38 -7.11
CA SER A 55 8.98 5.31 -5.95
C SER A 55 7.58 4.92 -6.44
N ARG A 56 6.83 4.13 -5.66
CA ARG A 56 5.44 3.80 -6.01
C ARG A 56 4.49 3.85 -4.81
N ALA A 57 3.26 4.27 -5.06
CA ALA A 57 2.18 4.29 -4.08
C ALA A 57 0.82 4.11 -4.77
N THR A 58 -0.22 3.75 -4.01
CA THR A 58 -1.58 3.61 -4.56
C THR A 58 -2.32 4.95 -4.69
N THR A 59 -1.77 6.03 -4.14
CA THR A 59 -2.30 7.40 -4.20
C THR A 59 -1.16 8.40 -4.41
N ILE A 60 -1.47 9.61 -4.88
CA ILE A 60 -0.50 10.68 -5.08
C ILE A 60 0.09 11.15 -3.75
N GLU A 61 -0.72 11.32 -2.70
CA GLU A 61 -0.23 11.67 -1.36
C GLU A 61 0.73 10.61 -0.81
N GLY A 62 0.48 9.33 -1.10
CA GLY A 62 1.32 8.23 -0.68
C GLY A 62 2.74 8.28 -1.26
N LEU A 63 2.93 8.93 -2.43
CA LEU A 63 4.25 9.07 -3.06
C LEU A 63 5.23 9.87 -2.18
N LYS A 64 4.74 10.78 -1.32
CA LYS A 64 5.58 11.56 -0.40
C LYS A 64 6.36 10.71 0.59
N THR A 65 5.84 9.53 0.93
CA THR A 65 6.42 8.62 1.92
C THR A 65 6.83 7.27 1.33
N ALA A 66 6.65 7.11 0.01
CA ALA A 66 7.03 5.90 -0.69
C ALA A 66 8.55 5.72 -0.68
N THR A 67 9.01 4.51 -0.36
CA THR A 67 10.45 4.20 -0.36
C THR A 67 10.95 4.09 -1.81
N PRO A 68 11.97 4.86 -2.22
CA PRO A 68 12.57 4.74 -3.54
C PRO A 68 13.30 3.40 -3.71
N LYS A 69 13.21 2.82 -4.90
CA LYS A 69 13.96 1.64 -5.34
C LYS A 69 14.90 2.03 -6.46
N VAL A 70 16.20 1.84 -6.28
CA VAL A 70 17.18 1.92 -7.37
C VAL A 70 16.91 0.78 -8.35
N ILE A 71 16.55 1.13 -9.58
CA ILE A 71 16.22 0.16 -10.63
C ILE A 71 17.36 -0.04 -11.63
N TYR A 72 18.25 0.95 -11.76
CA TYR A 72 19.40 0.88 -12.66
C TYR A 72 20.50 1.83 -12.22
N THR A 73 21.74 1.34 -12.27
CA THR A 73 22.96 2.11 -12.09
C THR A 73 23.95 1.65 -13.16
N ASP A 74 24.59 2.59 -13.85
CA ASP A 74 25.63 2.26 -14.84
C ASP A 74 27.02 2.43 -14.23
N SER A 75 27.96 1.58 -14.62
CA SER A 75 29.36 1.65 -14.21
C SER A 75 30.28 2.17 -15.32
N ASP A 76 29.75 2.40 -16.52
CA ASP A 76 30.53 2.94 -17.64
C ASP A 76 30.77 4.45 -17.46
N PRO A 77 32.04 4.91 -17.32
CA PRO A 77 32.36 6.32 -17.10
C PRO A 77 31.82 7.28 -18.17
N SER A 78 31.48 6.78 -19.36
CA SER A 78 30.87 7.59 -20.42
C SER A 78 29.41 7.98 -20.16
N ARG A 79 28.72 7.28 -19.25
CA ARG A 79 27.27 7.42 -18.99
C ARG A 79 26.85 7.06 -17.56
N SER A 80 27.76 7.12 -16.59
CA SER A 80 27.50 6.82 -15.17
C SER A 80 27.29 8.07 -14.32
N SER A 81 27.27 9.25 -14.93
CA SER A 81 27.20 10.53 -14.22
C SER A 81 26.27 11.50 -14.94
N ASN A 82 25.85 12.54 -14.21
CA ASN A 82 24.90 13.53 -14.70
C ASN A 82 23.63 12.87 -15.27
N VAL A 83 23.11 11.90 -14.51
CA VAL A 83 21.92 11.10 -14.86
C VAL A 83 20.67 11.94 -14.62
N TRP A 84 20.01 12.37 -15.70
CA TRP A 84 18.91 13.33 -15.68
C TRP A 84 17.66 12.86 -16.41
N ALA A 85 16.53 13.43 -16.02
CA ALA A 85 15.26 13.44 -16.74
C ALA A 85 14.82 12.07 -17.30
N PRO A 86 14.67 11.04 -16.45
CA PRO A 86 14.20 9.75 -16.90
C PRO A 86 12.68 9.75 -17.15
N GLU A 87 12.25 9.16 -18.26
CA GLU A 87 10.84 8.97 -18.60
C GLU A 87 10.49 7.52 -18.90
N LEU A 88 9.47 7.00 -18.21
CA LEU A 88 8.86 5.70 -18.41
C LEU A 88 7.90 5.72 -19.60
N HIS A 89 8.06 4.75 -20.49
CA HIS A 89 7.22 4.54 -21.65
C HIS A 89 6.90 3.06 -21.84
N TYR A 90 5.61 2.74 -22.01
CA TYR A 90 5.18 1.39 -22.39
C TYR A 90 5.06 1.29 -23.92
N LEU A 91 5.91 0.48 -24.56
CA LEU A 91 6.06 0.35 -26.02
C LEU A 91 6.24 -1.13 -26.39
N GLY A 92 5.55 -1.61 -27.43
CA GLY A 92 5.73 -2.98 -27.93
C GLY A 92 5.55 -4.10 -26.89
N GLY A 93 4.71 -3.89 -25.88
CA GLY A 93 4.47 -4.86 -24.80
C GLY A 93 5.52 -4.89 -23.68
N LYS A 94 6.42 -3.91 -23.61
CA LYS A 94 7.48 -3.79 -22.58
C LYS A 94 7.63 -2.36 -22.09
N TRP A 95 8.22 -2.20 -20.91
CA TRP A 95 8.58 -0.89 -20.38
C TRP A 95 9.98 -0.46 -20.82
N TYR A 96 10.13 0.82 -21.12
CA TYR A 96 11.37 1.48 -21.49
C TYR A 96 11.54 2.74 -20.64
N ILE A 97 12.77 3.06 -20.24
CA ILE A 97 13.09 4.36 -19.64
C ILE A 97 14.09 5.06 -20.53
N TYR A 98 13.71 6.23 -21.05
CA TYR A 98 14.58 7.13 -21.78
C TYR A 98 15.14 8.14 -20.80
N TYR A 99 16.46 8.34 -20.77
CA TYR A 99 17.11 9.20 -19.80
C TYR A 99 18.38 9.83 -20.40
N THR A 100 18.90 10.85 -19.73
CA THR A 100 20.15 11.50 -20.12
C THR A 100 21.27 11.04 -19.21
N ALA A 101 22.44 10.76 -19.75
CA ALA A 101 23.66 10.55 -18.96
C ALA A 101 24.91 10.92 -19.76
N GLY A 102 26.01 11.08 -19.04
CA GLY A 102 27.30 11.47 -19.60
C GLY A 102 28.44 11.19 -18.64
N LYS A 103 29.52 11.94 -18.82
CA LYS A 103 30.76 11.79 -18.03
C LYS A 103 30.73 12.67 -16.79
N SER A 104 31.60 12.37 -15.83
CA SER A 104 31.72 13.13 -14.58
C SER A 104 32.42 14.48 -14.71
N GLU A 105 33.29 14.65 -15.72
CA GLU A 105 34.19 15.81 -15.78
C GLU A 105 33.47 17.09 -16.19
N ASP A 106 32.52 16.99 -17.12
CA ASP A 106 31.77 18.13 -17.66
C ASP A 106 30.43 17.70 -18.26
N LEU A 107 29.64 18.69 -18.72
CA LEU A 107 28.31 18.50 -19.31
C LEU A 107 28.33 18.40 -20.85
N THR A 108 29.51 18.37 -21.47
CA THR A 108 29.65 18.27 -22.94
C THR A 108 29.40 16.84 -23.44
N GLY A 109 29.51 15.86 -22.54
CA GLY A 109 29.29 14.45 -22.80
C GLY A 109 27.84 13.97 -22.79
N GLN A 110 26.84 14.85 -22.57
CA GLN A 110 25.46 14.39 -22.37
C GLN A 110 24.84 13.77 -23.61
N ARG A 111 24.29 12.56 -23.45
CA ARG A 111 23.61 11.78 -24.49
C ARG A 111 22.32 11.20 -23.98
N SER A 112 21.39 10.96 -24.90
CA SER A 112 20.16 10.23 -24.62
C SER A 112 20.40 8.72 -24.67
N HIS A 113 19.96 8.04 -23.61
CA HIS A 113 20.07 6.61 -23.40
C HIS A 113 18.69 6.00 -23.17
N VAL A 114 18.61 4.69 -23.34
CA VAL A 114 17.40 3.92 -23.07
C VAL A 114 17.75 2.63 -22.33
N ILE A 115 17.00 2.33 -21.27
CA ILE A 115 16.99 1.02 -20.62
C ILE A 115 15.65 0.30 -20.87
N LYS A 116 15.68 -1.02 -20.82
CA LYS A 116 14.54 -1.90 -21.09
C LYS A 116 14.16 -2.68 -19.83
N GLY A 117 12.88 -2.63 -19.50
CA GLY A 117 12.27 -3.30 -18.36
C GLY A 117 11.44 -4.53 -18.74
N GLY A 118 10.82 -5.12 -17.72
CA GLY A 118 9.92 -6.27 -17.83
C GLY A 118 8.49 -5.91 -18.22
N ALA A 119 7.54 -6.71 -17.72
CA ALA A 119 6.10 -6.52 -17.95
C ALA A 119 5.53 -5.39 -17.08
N THR A 120 6.18 -5.10 -15.94
CA THR A 120 5.83 -3.98 -15.05
C THR A 120 7.04 -3.05 -14.84
N PRO A 121 6.83 -1.76 -14.49
CA PRO A 121 7.94 -0.86 -14.19
C PRO A 121 8.79 -1.29 -12.97
N TRP A 122 8.23 -2.15 -12.11
CA TRP A 122 8.88 -2.58 -10.88
C TRP A 122 9.81 -3.79 -11.07
N ASP A 123 9.81 -4.39 -12.27
CA ASP A 123 10.65 -5.53 -12.63
C ASP A 123 12.13 -5.12 -12.78
N SER A 124 12.99 -6.08 -13.14
CA SER A 124 14.40 -5.82 -13.44
C SER A 124 14.58 -5.07 -14.75
N TRP A 125 15.61 -4.22 -14.81
CA TRP A 125 15.96 -3.39 -15.95
C TRP A 125 17.36 -3.72 -16.46
N SER A 126 17.56 -3.60 -17.78
CA SER A 126 18.86 -3.76 -18.43
C SER A 126 19.13 -2.60 -19.39
N TYR A 127 20.40 -2.25 -19.60
CA TYR A 127 20.78 -1.28 -20.61
C TYR A 127 20.25 -1.68 -21.99
N GLY A 128 19.67 -0.73 -22.70
CA GLY A 128 19.15 -0.91 -24.06
C GLY A 128 20.14 -0.39 -25.08
N ALA A 129 20.27 0.93 -25.17
CA ALA A 129 21.11 1.59 -26.17
C ALA A 129 21.44 3.05 -25.80
N LYS A 130 22.47 3.59 -26.45
CA LYS A 130 22.64 5.03 -26.64
C LYS A 130 21.92 5.39 -27.93
N LEU A 131 21.00 6.36 -27.91
CA LEU A 131 20.14 6.65 -29.06
C LEU A 131 20.89 7.40 -30.18
N SER A 132 21.73 8.38 -29.82
CA SER A 132 22.50 9.18 -30.79
C SER A 132 23.88 9.53 -30.23
N ASP A 133 24.82 9.81 -31.13
CA ASP A 133 26.15 10.35 -30.80
C ASP A 133 26.17 11.88 -30.66
N ASP A 134 25.09 12.55 -31.05
CA ASP A 134 24.89 13.98 -30.90
C ASP A 134 24.58 14.38 -29.45
N TRP A 135 24.99 15.58 -29.04
CA TRP A 135 24.59 16.13 -27.75
C TRP A 135 23.06 16.25 -27.70
N GLY A 136 22.46 15.71 -26.65
CA GLY A 136 21.02 15.75 -26.48
C GLY A 136 20.56 15.26 -25.11
N ILE A 137 19.55 15.94 -24.59
CA ILE A 137 18.98 15.69 -23.26
C ILE A 137 17.45 15.60 -23.34
N ASP A 138 16.82 15.13 -22.26
CA ASP A 138 15.38 15.23 -22.02
C ASP A 138 14.51 14.53 -23.08
N GLY A 139 14.75 13.24 -23.27
CA GLY A 139 14.09 12.46 -24.30
C GLY A 139 12.67 11.99 -23.93
N THR A 140 11.69 12.30 -24.77
CA THR A 140 10.31 11.78 -24.68
C THR A 140 9.88 11.09 -25.99
N ILE A 141 8.77 10.35 -25.93
CA ILE A 141 8.19 9.65 -27.10
C ILE A 141 6.89 10.30 -27.55
N LEU A 142 6.90 10.85 -28.76
CA LEU A 142 5.70 11.24 -29.49
C LEU A 142 5.17 10.03 -30.28
N ARG A 143 3.90 9.72 -30.10
CA ARG A 143 3.21 8.60 -30.75
C ARG A 143 2.21 9.14 -31.75
N THR A 144 2.29 8.66 -32.99
CA THR A 144 1.33 9.03 -34.02
C THR A 144 0.82 7.78 -34.73
N ASN A 145 -0.47 7.76 -35.04
CA ASN A 145 -1.08 6.60 -35.71
C ASN A 145 -0.62 6.50 -37.18
N GLN A 146 -0.47 7.65 -37.86
CA GLN A 146 -0.15 7.71 -39.29
C GLN A 146 1.35 7.69 -39.57
N PHE A 147 2.14 8.37 -38.73
CA PHE A 147 3.58 8.53 -38.93
C PHE A 147 4.39 7.70 -37.92
N GLY A 148 3.81 6.79 -37.15
CA GLY A 148 4.54 5.99 -36.16
C GLY A 148 5.10 6.82 -35.00
N ASN A 149 6.10 6.26 -34.31
CA ASN A 149 6.67 6.88 -33.10
C ASN A 149 7.90 7.72 -33.42
N TYR A 150 8.11 8.77 -32.64
CA TYR A 150 9.25 9.67 -32.73
C TYR A 150 9.87 9.88 -31.35
N PHE A 151 11.19 9.98 -31.32
CA PHE A 151 11.97 10.45 -30.19
C PHE A 151 12.10 11.97 -30.28
N VAL A 152 11.50 12.70 -29.34
CA VAL A 152 11.57 14.16 -29.23
C VAL A 152 12.49 14.48 -28.06
N TYR A 153 13.43 15.39 -28.26
CA TYR A 153 14.45 15.69 -27.26
C TYR A 153 15.01 17.11 -27.44
N SER A 154 15.73 17.60 -26.45
CA SER A 154 16.44 18.87 -26.52
C SER A 154 17.82 18.67 -27.14
N CYS A 155 18.16 19.46 -28.16
CA CYS A 155 19.44 19.33 -28.86
C CYS A 155 20.09 20.66 -29.22
N MET A 156 21.41 20.63 -29.43
CA MET A 156 22.22 21.77 -29.90
C MET A 156 22.89 21.50 -31.26
N THR A 157 22.74 20.30 -31.83
CA THR A 157 23.34 19.96 -33.11
C THR A 157 22.63 20.71 -34.25
N GLY A 158 23.39 21.51 -35.01
CA GLY A 158 22.88 22.20 -36.20
C GLY A 158 22.03 23.45 -35.91
N VAL A 159 22.02 23.94 -34.67
CA VAL A 159 21.29 25.14 -34.21
C VAL A 159 22.20 26.03 -33.36
N GLN A 160 21.88 27.33 -33.27
CA GLN A 160 22.64 28.27 -32.44
C GLN A 160 22.35 28.10 -30.94
N TYR A 161 21.11 27.80 -30.59
CA TYR A 161 20.63 27.70 -29.22
C TYR A 161 19.97 26.35 -28.98
N GLN A 162 19.91 25.92 -27.72
CA GLN A 162 19.26 24.67 -27.32
C GLN A 162 17.79 24.67 -27.75
N SER A 163 17.41 23.68 -28.56
CA SER A 163 16.19 23.68 -29.37
C SER A 163 15.45 22.35 -29.27
N THR A 164 14.16 22.35 -29.62
CA THR A 164 13.35 21.12 -29.67
C THR A 164 13.61 20.38 -30.98
N CYS A 165 14.15 19.17 -30.86
CA CYS A 165 14.55 18.31 -31.96
C CYS A 165 13.74 17.00 -31.94
N ILE A 166 13.61 16.37 -33.10
CA ILE A 166 12.85 15.14 -33.28
C ILE A 166 13.56 14.19 -34.23
N ARG A 167 13.45 12.90 -33.94
CA ARG A 167 13.92 11.81 -34.80
C ARG A 167 12.88 10.72 -34.88
N LYS A 168 12.76 10.06 -36.03
CA LYS A 168 11.91 8.88 -36.15
C LYS A 168 12.42 7.77 -35.23
N LEU A 169 11.55 7.19 -34.41
CA LEU A 169 11.92 6.06 -33.54
C LEU A 169 11.78 4.75 -34.33
N GLY A 170 12.80 3.90 -34.26
CA GLY A 170 12.79 2.57 -34.85
C GLY A 170 11.74 1.66 -34.19
N SER A 171 11.33 0.61 -34.91
CA SER A 171 10.38 -0.39 -34.40
C SER A 171 10.95 -1.24 -33.26
N ASP A 172 12.27 -1.23 -33.06
CA ASP A 172 12.96 -1.84 -31.92
C ASP A 172 12.86 -1.00 -30.63
N PHE A 173 12.44 0.27 -30.76
CA PHE A 173 12.39 1.30 -29.71
C PHE A 173 13.77 1.66 -29.13
N LEU A 174 14.85 1.24 -29.80
CA LEU A 174 16.25 1.42 -29.37
C LEU A 174 17.09 2.18 -30.38
N SER A 175 16.58 2.38 -31.61
CA SER A 175 17.26 3.12 -32.68
C SER A 175 16.46 4.36 -33.09
N VAL A 176 17.16 5.37 -33.61
CA VAL A 176 16.55 6.60 -34.13
C VAL A 176 17.08 6.96 -35.51
N GLY A 177 16.22 7.58 -36.33
CA GLY A 177 16.54 8.05 -37.67
C GLY A 177 17.24 9.41 -37.71
N ALA A 178 17.13 10.09 -38.85
CA ALA A 178 17.74 11.39 -39.10
C ALA A 178 17.18 12.49 -38.19
N LEU A 179 18.05 13.45 -37.84
CA LEU A 179 17.71 14.64 -37.05
C LEU A 179 16.76 15.57 -37.81
N SER A 180 15.77 16.12 -37.12
CA SER A 180 14.99 17.26 -37.59
C SER A 180 14.78 18.25 -36.45
N ILE A 181 14.83 19.55 -36.76
CA ILE A 181 14.61 20.64 -35.82
C ILE A 181 13.18 21.12 -36.01
N ILE A 182 12.35 21.12 -34.95
CA ILE A 182 10.93 21.48 -35.04
C ILE A 182 10.59 22.79 -34.34
N SER A 183 11.40 23.23 -33.38
CA SER A 183 11.26 24.55 -32.75
C SER A 183 12.60 25.03 -32.19
N GLN A 184 12.79 26.35 -32.19
CA GLN A 184 13.97 27.02 -31.62
C GLN A 184 13.49 28.18 -30.73
N PRO A 185 14.27 28.62 -29.72
CA PRO A 185 13.90 29.72 -28.82
C PRO A 185 14.02 31.09 -29.54
N ASP A 186 13.09 31.37 -30.45
CA ASP A 186 13.09 32.55 -31.31
C ASP A 186 12.25 33.71 -30.74
N GLN A 187 11.35 33.44 -29.80
CA GLN A 187 10.50 34.46 -29.19
C GLN A 187 11.23 35.22 -28.07
N SER A 188 10.85 36.48 -27.82
CA SER A 188 11.48 37.30 -26.77
C SER A 188 11.31 36.72 -25.36
N TRP A 189 10.19 36.05 -25.10
CA TRP A 189 9.86 35.44 -23.80
C TRP A 189 10.57 34.10 -23.56
N GLU A 190 11.29 33.55 -24.54
CA GLU A 190 12.08 32.31 -24.44
C GLU A 190 13.58 32.55 -24.16
N LYS A 191 13.98 33.81 -23.92
CA LYS A 191 15.38 34.25 -23.91
C LYS A 191 15.83 34.82 -22.55
N SER A 192 15.11 34.57 -21.47
CA SER A 192 15.53 34.99 -20.13
C SER A 192 16.72 34.15 -19.64
N GLY A 193 17.79 34.84 -19.25
CA GLY A 193 19.10 34.24 -18.97
C GLY A 193 19.80 33.76 -20.24
N THR A 194 19.45 32.56 -20.70
CA THR A 194 19.98 31.96 -21.95
C THR A 194 18.80 31.36 -22.75
N PRO A 195 18.78 31.50 -24.09
CA PRO A 195 17.74 30.92 -24.92
C PRO A 195 17.79 29.38 -24.87
N VAL A 196 16.74 28.77 -24.32
CA VAL A 196 16.64 27.32 -24.13
C VAL A 196 15.24 26.86 -24.47
N GLN A 197 15.14 25.73 -25.18
CA GLN A 197 13.97 24.86 -25.19
C GLN A 197 14.39 23.44 -24.78
N GLU A 198 13.88 22.95 -23.66
CA GLU A 198 14.21 21.65 -23.11
C GLU A 198 13.01 20.96 -22.45
N GLY A 199 13.18 19.79 -21.83
CA GLY A 199 12.08 19.04 -21.21
C GLY A 199 10.85 18.83 -22.11
N PRO A 200 10.99 18.41 -23.38
CA PRO A 200 9.83 18.17 -24.23
C PRO A 200 9.00 16.99 -23.66
N ASN A 201 7.68 17.12 -23.63
CA ASN A 201 6.78 16.03 -23.24
C ASN A 201 5.53 16.00 -24.13
N ALA A 202 5.12 14.83 -24.60
CA ALA A 202 3.97 14.68 -25.48
C ALA A 202 2.64 14.73 -24.69
N LEU A 203 1.71 15.58 -25.11
CA LEU A 203 0.38 15.72 -24.52
C LEU A 203 -0.69 15.40 -25.56
N TYR A 204 -1.56 14.45 -25.23
CA TYR A 204 -2.76 14.13 -26.01
C TYR A 204 -3.97 14.63 -25.24
N PHE A 205 -4.58 15.72 -25.70
CA PHE A 205 -5.62 16.42 -24.96
C PHE A 205 -6.67 17.00 -25.89
N GLY A 206 -7.96 16.79 -25.57
CA GLY A 206 -9.07 17.35 -26.36
C GLY A 206 -9.09 16.90 -27.83
N GLY A 207 -8.57 15.70 -28.13
CA GLY A 207 -8.45 15.19 -29.51
C GLY A 207 -7.32 15.81 -30.33
N LYS A 208 -6.51 16.68 -29.72
CA LYS A 208 -5.31 17.27 -30.33
C LYS A 208 -4.05 16.72 -29.69
N THR A 209 -2.93 16.88 -30.39
CA THR A 209 -1.61 16.47 -29.92
C THR A 209 -0.72 17.71 -29.77
N TYR A 210 -0.03 17.78 -28.65
CA TYR A 210 0.89 18.86 -28.32
C TYR A 210 2.24 18.28 -27.91
N ILE A 211 3.29 19.07 -28.04
CA ILE A 211 4.54 18.90 -27.30
C ILE A 211 4.60 20.08 -26.32
N SER A 212 4.56 19.80 -25.02
CA SER A 212 5.00 20.79 -24.04
C SER A 212 6.52 20.84 -24.03
N TYR A 213 7.11 22.00 -23.81
CA TYR A 213 8.54 22.16 -23.59
C TYR A 213 8.77 23.27 -22.57
N SER A 214 9.92 23.26 -21.93
CA SER A 214 10.35 24.29 -21.00
C SER A 214 11.23 25.31 -21.71
N ALA A 215 10.97 26.59 -21.45
CA ALA A 215 11.71 27.70 -22.03
C ALA A 215 12.45 28.51 -20.96
N ASN A 216 13.45 29.30 -21.39
CA ASN A 216 14.37 30.08 -20.55
C ASN A 216 15.39 29.20 -19.79
N TYR A 217 16.36 29.83 -19.13
CA TYR A 217 17.37 29.13 -18.36
C TYR A 217 16.87 28.77 -16.95
N CYS A 218 17.03 27.52 -16.49
CA CYS A 218 16.48 27.04 -15.22
C CYS A 218 17.04 27.75 -13.95
N TRP A 219 18.20 28.43 -14.05
CA TRP A 219 18.72 29.33 -13.00
C TRP A 219 18.06 30.72 -13.02
N THR A 220 16.90 30.85 -13.65
CA THR A 220 16.08 32.06 -13.64
C THR A 220 14.68 31.72 -13.12
N PRO A 221 13.96 32.66 -12.51
CA PRO A 221 12.56 32.44 -12.13
C PRO A 221 11.63 32.43 -13.35
N ASP A 222 12.13 32.75 -14.54
CA ASP A 222 11.37 32.80 -15.78
C ASP A 222 11.27 31.44 -16.49
N TYR A 223 11.94 30.41 -15.95
CA TYR A 223 11.77 29.04 -16.43
C TYR A 223 10.29 28.65 -16.40
N CYS A 224 9.76 28.25 -17.54
CA CYS A 224 8.31 28.14 -17.77
C CYS A 224 7.99 27.04 -18.78
N VAL A 225 6.74 26.54 -18.78
CA VAL A 225 6.25 25.59 -19.79
C VAL A 225 5.53 26.32 -20.91
N ALA A 226 5.78 25.95 -22.16
CA ALA A 226 5.09 26.39 -23.37
C ALA A 226 4.65 25.19 -24.24
N LEU A 227 3.90 25.42 -25.32
CA LEU A 227 3.35 24.37 -26.17
C LEU A 227 3.72 24.53 -27.65
N LEU A 228 3.86 23.40 -28.32
CA LEU A 228 3.78 23.24 -29.77
C LEU A 228 2.54 22.40 -30.08
N GLU A 229 1.55 22.98 -30.77
CA GLU A 229 0.35 22.26 -31.23
C GLU A 229 0.61 21.61 -32.59
N TRP A 230 0.36 20.32 -32.73
CA TRP A 230 0.46 19.61 -33.99
C TRP A 230 -0.79 19.83 -34.85
N ASP A 231 -0.61 20.07 -36.14
CA ASP A 231 -1.73 20.21 -37.09
C ASP A 231 -2.49 18.89 -37.38
N GLY A 232 -1.97 17.76 -36.90
CA GLY A 232 -2.57 16.42 -37.00
C GLY A 232 -2.43 15.76 -38.38
N LYS A 233 -1.76 16.39 -39.35
CA LYS A 233 -1.75 15.95 -40.76
C LYS A 233 -0.37 16.03 -41.42
N THR A 234 0.46 16.99 -41.05
CA THR A 234 1.81 17.16 -41.59
C THR A 234 2.76 16.27 -40.81
N ASP A 235 3.74 15.64 -41.48
CA ASP A 235 4.76 14.83 -40.82
C ASP A 235 5.35 15.60 -39.61
N PRO A 236 5.30 15.02 -38.39
CA PRO A 236 5.83 15.64 -37.17
C PRO A 236 7.29 16.06 -37.26
N ALA A 237 8.08 15.48 -38.17
CA ALA A 237 9.47 15.88 -38.40
C ALA A 237 9.63 17.27 -39.07
N LYS A 238 8.55 17.84 -39.61
CA LYS A 238 8.57 19.16 -40.25
C LYS A 238 8.21 20.25 -39.26
N ALA A 239 9.03 21.30 -39.16
CA ALA A 239 8.74 22.46 -38.32
C ALA A 239 7.37 23.10 -38.64
N SER A 240 6.95 23.10 -39.92
CA SER A 240 5.65 23.62 -40.35
C SER A 240 4.43 22.84 -39.80
N ALA A 241 4.63 21.65 -39.24
CA ALA A 241 3.56 20.86 -38.62
C ALA A 241 3.16 21.42 -37.24
N TRP A 242 3.98 22.30 -36.67
CA TRP A 242 3.87 22.75 -35.28
C TRP A 242 3.55 24.23 -35.18
N LYS A 243 2.54 24.56 -34.38
CA LYS A 243 2.18 25.93 -34.03
C LYS A 243 2.61 26.22 -32.58
N LYS A 244 3.53 27.16 -32.40
CA LYS A 244 4.00 27.59 -31.07
C LYS A 244 2.92 28.40 -30.33
N SER A 245 2.80 28.20 -29.01
CA SER A 245 1.92 28.98 -28.15
C SER A 245 2.35 30.45 -28.05
N ASN A 246 1.40 31.33 -27.77
CA ASN A 246 1.67 32.76 -27.54
C ASN A 246 2.13 33.00 -26.09
N GLY A 247 3.34 32.53 -25.75
CA GLY A 247 3.90 32.61 -24.41
C GLY A 247 3.84 31.31 -23.61
N CYS A 248 4.31 31.39 -22.36
CA CYS A 248 4.25 30.31 -21.39
C CYS A 248 2.80 30.01 -20.95
N VAL A 249 2.45 28.73 -20.90
CA VAL A 249 1.17 28.23 -20.38
C VAL A 249 1.22 27.91 -18.88
N LEU A 250 2.41 27.63 -18.33
CA LEU A 250 2.65 27.50 -16.88
C LEU A 250 3.93 28.26 -16.50
N LYS A 251 3.86 29.05 -15.43
CA LYS A 251 4.96 29.90 -14.95
C LYS A 251 4.94 30.05 -13.43
N SER A 252 5.99 30.64 -12.89
CA SER A 252 6.16 30.98 -11.48
C SER A 252 4.92 31.65 -10.86
N ALA A 253 4.45 31.11 -9.74
CA ALA A 253 3.35 31.66 -8.96
C ALA A 253 3.39 31.14 -7.51
N ASN A 254 2.78 31.87 -6.59
CA ASN A 254 2.52 31.43 -5.21
C ASN A 254 3.76 30.92 -4.44
N GLY A 255 4.89 31.62 -4.62
CA GLY A 255 6.17 31.28 -3.97
C GLY A 255 6.92 30.12 -4.60
N SER A 256 6.40 29.53 -5.69
CA SER A 256 7.09 28.56 -6.53
C SER A 256 7.61 29.25 -7.78
N TYR A 257 8.92 29.17 -7.98
CA TYR A 257 9.66 29.84 -9.05
C TYR A 257 10.27 28.81 -10.00
N GLY A 258 10.49 29.22 -11.26
CA GLY A 258 11.13 28.41 -12.29
C GLY A 258 10.41 27.09 -12.56
N THR A 259 9.15 27.16 -12.98
CA THR A 259 8.28 25.99 -13.10
C THR A 259 8.42 25.34 -14.47
N GLY A 260 8.91 24.11 -14.53
CA GLY A 260 9.15 23.46 -15.82
C GLY A 260 9.44 21.98 -15.72
N HIS A 261 10.02 21.49 -16.82
CA HIS A 261 10.28 20.10 -17.16
C HIS A 261 9.14 19.18 -16.72
N ASN A 262 7.99 19.36 -17.39
CA ASN A 262 6.75 18.73 -16.99
C ASN A 262 6.53 17.39 -17.71
N SER A 263 5.62 16.61 -17.14
CA SER A 263 5.05 15.40 -17.74
C SER A 263 3.55 15.34 -17.48
N PHE A 264 2.86 14.40 -18.13
CA PHE A 264 1.42 14.20 -17.96
C PHE A 264 1.07 12.75 -17.66
N PHE A 265 0.01 12.55 -16.88
CA PHE A 265 -0.62 11.24 -16.68
C PHE A 265 -2.13 11.36 -16.57
N GLN A 266 -2.82 10.23 -16.75
CA GLN A 266 -4.27 10.15 -16.61
C GLN A 266 -4.66 9.48 -15.30
N SER A 267 -5.83 9.85 -14.77
CA SER A 267 -6.48 9.15 -13.66
C SER A 267 -6.75 7.68 -14.01
N PRO A 268 -6.91 6.80 -13.02
CA PRO A 268 -7.20 5.38 -13.23
C PRO A 268 -8.43 5.11 -14.10
N ASP A 269 -9.43 6.00 -14.06
CA ASP A 269 -10.64 5.90 -14.88
C ASP A 269 -10.54 6.59 -16.25
N GLY A 270 -9.37 7.18 -16.57
CA GLY A 270 -9.09 7.87 -17.83
C GLY A 270 -9.82 9.21 -18.02
N LYS A 271 -10.52 9.72 -17.00
CA LYS A 271 -11.38 10.92 -17.12
C LYS A 271 -10.66 12.24 -16.82
N GLN A 272 -9.56 12.19 -16.08
CA GLN A 272 -8.83 13.37 -15.67
C GLN A 272 -7.38 13.27 -16.17
N THR A 273 -6.85 14.39 -16.63
CA THR A 273 -5.43 14.53 -16.98
C THR A 273 -4.76 15.37 -15.91
N PHE A 274 -3.57 14.99 -15.50
CA PHE A 274 -2.75 15.70 -14.53
C PHE A 274 -1.43 16.11 -15.17
N ILE A 275 -0.92 17.26 -14.76
CA ILE A 275 0.45 17.68 -15.05
C ILE A 275 1.31 17.45 -13.81
N THR A 276 2.51 16.92 -14.01
CA THR A 276 3.57 16.84 -13.00
C THR A 276 4.73 17.70 -13.46
N PHE A 277 5.29 18.55 -12.61
CA PHE A 277 6.33 19.51 -12.98
C PHE A 277 7.19 19.83 -11.76
N HIS A 278 8.38 20.40 -11.95
CA HIS A 278 9.17 20.88 -10.84
C HIS A 278 9.04 22.39 -10.64
N ALA A 279 9.39 22.86 -9.44
CA ALA A 279 9.62 24.27 -9.14
C ALA A 279 10.66 24.39 -8.01
N THR A 280 11.06 25.62 -7.67
CA THR A 280 11.94 25.93 -6.54
C THR A 280 11.40 27.06 -5.68
N SER A 281 11.76 27.08 -4.40
CA SER A 281 11.51 28.22 -3.51
C SER A 281 12.56 29.33 -3.68
N ASN A 282 13.61 29.09 -4.45
CA ASN A 282 14.61 30.10 -4.77
C ASN A 282 14.05 31.13 -5.74
N LYS A 283 13.92 32.39 -5.28
CA LYS A 283 13.40 33.50 -6.08
C LYS A 283 14.22 33.81 -7.33
N ASN A 284 15.46 33.34 -7.38
CA ASN A 284 16.34 33.49 -8.54
C ASN A 284 16.22 32.33 -9.54
N GLY A 285 15.47 31.25 -9.24
CA GLY A 285 15.50 30.01 -10.02
C GLY A 285 16.59 29.03 -9.52
N ALA A 286 16.51 27.78 -9.97
CA ALA A 286 17.44 26.72 -9.59
C ALA A 286 17.45 25.59 -10.64
N CYS A 287 18.63 25.09 -11.00
CA CYS A 287 18.79 23.86 -11.81
C CYS A 287 19.30 22.67 -10.98
N ASP A 288 19.52 22.85 -9.67
CA ASP A 288 20.08 21.83 -8.78
C ASP A 288 18.99 20.99 -8.10
N ASP A 289 19.40 20.22 -7.10
CA ASP A 289 18.53 19.30 -6.35
C ASP A 289 17.57 20.00 -5.38
N THR A 290 17.63 21.33 -5.24
CA THR A 290 16.67 22.09 -4.41
C THR A 290 15.29 22.19 -5.05
N ARG A 291 15.16 21.79 -6.32
CA ARG A 291 13.88 21.68 -7.02
C ARG A 291 13.00 20.59 -6.40
N TYR A 292 11.72 20.87 -6.28
CA TYR A 292 10.70 19.95 -5.76
C TYR A 292 9.66 19.61 -6.83
N ALA A 293 9.12 18.39 -6.76
CA ALA A 293 8.11 17.89 -7.69
C ALA A 293 6.71 18.30 -7.22
N MET A 294 5.89 18.78 -8.13
CA MET A 294 4.50 19.17 -7.91
C MET A 294 3.59 18.48 -8.94
N THR A 295 2.34 18.25 -8.58
CA THR A 295 1.33 17.77 -9.53
C THR A 295 -0.02 18.46 -9.34
N GLN A 296 -0.71 18.79 -10.43
CA GLN A 296 -2.04 19.39 -10.39
C GLN A 296 -2.90 18.95 -11.58
N PRO A 297 -4.24 18.99 -11.48
CA PRO A 297 -5.12 18.69 -12.60
C PRO A 297 -4.93 19.64 -13.78
N LEU A 298 -4.95 19.10 -14.99
CA LEU A 298 -5.02 19.85 -16.25
C LEU A 298 -6.48 19.86 -16.71
N THR A 299 -7.05 21.06 -16.88
CA THR A 299 -8.45 21.23 -17.29
C THR A 299 -8.54 21.68 -18.74
N ALA A 300 -9.75 21.79 -19.30
CA ALA A 300 -9.95 22.32 -20.65
C ALA A 300 -10.43 23.79 -20.58
N ASN A 301 -9.91 24.61 -21.48
CA ASN A 301 -10.51 25.89 -21.82
C ASN A 301 -11.83 25.68 -22.57
N ALA A 302 -12.63 26.73 -22.71
CA ALA A 302 -13.91 26.68 -23.44
C ALA A 302 -13.76 26.27 -24.91
N ASP A 303 -12.60 26.52 -25.52
CA ASP A 303 -12.25 26.13 -26.90
C ASP A 303 -11.67 24.72 -27.02
N GLY A 304 -11.61 23.97 -25.91
CA GLY A 304 -11.05 22.62 -25.83
C GLY A 304 -9.52 22.55 -25.70
N THR A 305 -8.81 23.68 -25.71
CA THR A 305 -7.36 23.71 -25.48
C THR A 305 -7.02 23.41 -24.01
N PRO A 306 -5.82 22.88 -23.72
CA PRO A 306 -5.43 22.58 -22.34
C PRO A 306 -5.25 23.85 -21.50
N ASN A 307 -5.84 23.85 -20.30
CA ASN A 307 -5.74 24.89 -19.29
C ASN A 307 -4.90 24.40 -18.11
N PHE A 308 -3.70 24.98 -18.00
CA PHE A 308 -2.70 24.68 -16.98
C PHE A 308 -2.98 25.38 -15.64
N GLY A 309 -3.83 26.40 -15.64
CA GLY A 309 -4.07 27.25 -14.48
C GLY A 309 -2.81 27.96 -13.99
N SER A 310 -2.82 28.34 -12.71
CA SER A 310 -1.62 28.83 -12.01
C SER A 310 -1.09 27.77 -11.05
N VAL A 311 0.21 27.82 -10.75
CA VAL A 311 0.83 26.97 -9.72
C VAL A 311 0.22 27.31 -8.37
N GLN A 312 -0.30 26.30 -7.67
CA GLN A 312 -0.97 26.52 -6.38
C GLN A 312 0.03 26.53 -5.21
N PRO A 313 -0.26 27.27 -4.11
CA PRO A 313 0.58 27.26 -2.90
C PRO A 313 0.56 25.88 -2.22
N PHE A 314 1.54 25.59 -1.37
CA PHE A 314 1.64 24.29 -0.65
C PHE A 314 0.47 24.01 0.29
N SER A 315 -0.24 25.05 0.72
CA SER A 315 -1.47 24.91 1.53
C SER A 315 -2.68 24.49 0.71
N HIS A 316 -2.61 24.53 -0.63
CA HIS A 316 -3.70 24.13 -1.50
C HIS A 316 -3.86 22.61 -1.51
N GLN A 317 -5.09 22.15 -1.29
CA GLN A 317 -5.46 20.75 -1.30
C GLN A 317 -6.10 20.39 -2.64
N PHE A 318 -5.47 19.45 -3.34
CA PHE A 318 -6.03 18.85 -4.55
C PHE A 318 -6.75 17.54 -4.19
N ALA A 319 -7.83 17.22 -4.88
CA ALA A 319 -8.42 15.89 -4.79
C ALA A 319 -7.51 14.85 -5.45
N GLU A 320 -7.40 13.67 -4.85
CA GLU A 320 -6.78 12.50 -5.47
C GLU A 320 -7.49 12.16 -6.81
N PRO A 321 -6.77 11.63 -7.81
CA PRO A 321 -7.36 11.28 -9.09
C PRO A 321 -8.53 10.29 -8.93
N SER A 322 -9.57 10.47 -9.74
CA SER A 322 -10.78 9.66 -9.65
C SER A 322 -10.47 8.18 -9.88
N SER A 323 -10.89 7.35 -8.93
CA SER A 323 -10.84 5.90 -9.04
C SER A 323 -12.19 5.37 -9.51
N ALA A 324 -12.18 4.37 -10.39
CA ALA A 324 -13.40 3.68 -10.83
C ALA A 324 -14.20 3.03 -9.67
N LEU A 325 -13.62 2.99 -8.46
CA LEU A 325 -14.26 2.53 -7.22
C LEU A 325 -15.40 3.43 -6.71
N HIS A 326 -15.54 4.67 -7.18
CA HIS A 326 -16.59 5.60 -6.71
C HIS A 326 -17.86 5.65 -7.59
N ALA A 327 -17.93 4.88 -8.69
CA ALA A 327 -19.05 4.95 -9.64
C ALA A 327 -19.66 3.59 -10.02
N ILE A 328 -19.76 2.65 -9.07
CA ILE A 328 -20.49 1.39 -9.28
C ILE A 328 -21.59 1.25 -8.22
N ALA A 329 -22.62 2.10 -8.35
CA ALA A 329 -23.97 1.67 -8.01
C ALA A 329 -24.47 0.89 -9.22
N VAL A 330 -24.52 -0.43 -9.08
CA VAL A 330 -24.82 -1.41 -10.13
C VAL A 330 -26.19 -1.13 -10.78
N LYS A 331 -26.18 -0.72 -12.05
CA LYS A 331 -27.18 -1.16 -13.02
C LYS A 331 -26.51 -2.26 -13.84
N MET A 332 -26.99 -3.49 -13.70
CA MET A 332 -26.52 -4.64 -14.47
C MET A 332 -26.95 -4.49 -15.94
N GLU A 333 -25.99 -4.22 -16.83
CA GLU A 333 -26.03 -4.62 -18.24
C GLU A 333 -24.71 -5.34 -18.56
N VAL A 334 -24.81 -6.48 -19.23
CA VAL A 334 -23.73 -7.47 -19.41
C VAL A 334 -22.62 -6.89 -20.30
N ASN A 335 -21.42 -6.67 -19.75
CA ASN A 335 -20.29 -6.07 -20.46
C ASN A 335 -19.42 -7.16 -21.13
N TYR A 336 -19.40 -7.22 -22.48
CA TYR A 336 -18.66 -8.23 -23.27
C TYR A 336 -17.14 -7.97 -23.38
N THR A 337 -16.63 -6.91 -22.75
CA THR A 337 -15.20 -6.51 -22.76
C THR A 337 -14.24 -7.60 -22.24
N ALA A 338 -14.71 -8.45 -21.32
CA ALA A 338 -13.89 -9.54 -20.76
C ALA A 338 -13.46 -10.59 -21.80
N ILE A 339 -14.27 -10.85 -22.84
CA ILE A 339 -13.97 -11.86 -23.87
C ILE A 339 -12.95 -11.31 -24.87
N THR A 340 -13.16 -10.06 -25.32
CA THR A 340 -12.24 -9.39 -26.25
C THR A 340 -10.87 -9.19 -25.63
N ASP A 341 -10.79 -8.94 -24.32
CA ASP A 341 -9.52 -8.76 -23.61
C ASP A 341 -8.86 -10.09 -23.26
N TYR A 342 -9.62 -11.16 -22.98
CA TYR A 342 -9.06 -12.49 -22.71
C TYR A 342 -8.48 -13.16 -23.97
N TYR A 343 -9.20 -13.13 -25.08
CA TYR A 343 -8.77 -13.73 -26.36
C TYR A 343 -8.05 -12.74 -27.29
N MET A 344 -7.89 -11.49 -26.87
CA MET A 344 -7.26 -10.40 -27.64
C MET A 344 -7.90 -10.21 -29.03
N ILE A 345 -9.23 -10.35 -29.12
CA ILE A 345 -10.01 -10.17 -30.35
C ILE A 345 -10.36 -8.69 -30.53
N ARG A 346 -10.18 -8.16 -31.75
CA ARG A 346 -10.43 -6.76 -32.12
C ARG A 346 -11.22 -6.67 -33.44
N CYS A 347 -12.08 -5.65 -33.56
CA CYS A 347 -12.79 -5.30 -34.80
C CYS A 347 -11.99 -4.26 -35.57
N PHE A 348 -11.29 -4.67 -36.64
CA PHE A 348 -10.26 -3.83 -37.27
C PHE A 348 -10.83 -2.72 -38.18
N SER A 349 -12.02 -2.91 -38.74
CA SER A 349 -12.63 -1.99 -39.72
C SER A 349 -13.78 -1.16 -39.14
N GLY A 350 -13.80 -0.95 -37.83
CA GLY A 350 -14.97 -0.44 -37.11
C GLY A 350 -15.90 -1.58 -36.66
N GLY A 351 -16.95 -1.21 -35.93
CA GLY A 351 -17.93 -2.13 -35.37
C GLY A 351 -17.62 -2.60 -33.94
N ASN A 352 -18.67 -2.97 -33.23
CA ASN A 352 -18.58 -3.54 -31.89
C ASN A 352 -18.62 -5.07 -31.97
N PHE A 353 -17.96 -5.71 -31.01
CA PHE A 353 -18.01 -7.16 -30.88
C PHE A 353 -19.28 -7.57 -30.14
N TYR A 354 -20.10 -8.43 -30.76
CA TYR A 354 -21.35 -8.92 -30.19
C TYR A 354 -21.35 -10.44 -30.09
N VAL A 355 -22.03 -10.93 -29.05
CA VAL A 355 -22.35 -12.34 -28.85
C VAL A 355 -23.85 -12.44 -28.61
N CYS A 356 -24.61 -12.96 -29.59
CA CYS A 356 -26.05 -13.12 -29.47
C CYS A 356 -26.41 -14.58 -29.18
N LYS A 357 -27.08 -14.80 -28.04
CA LYS A 357 -27.64 -16.09 -27.64
C LYS A 357 -29.01 -16.27 -28.28
N LYS A 358 -29.29 -17.45 -28.81
CA LYS A 358 -30.57 -17.85 -29.42
C LYS A 358 -31.78 -17.67 -28.50
N PRO A 359 -32.80 -16.88 -28.89
CA PRO A 359 -34.19 -17.17 -28.59
C PRO A 359 -34.76 -18.17 -29.60
N SER A 360 -35.81 -18.89 -29.23
CA SER A 360 -36.32 -20.14 -29.84
C SER A 360 -36.68 -20.13 -31.35
N THR A 361 -36.47 -19.04 -32.09
CA THR A 361 -36.80 -18.90 -33.52
C THR A 361 -35.73 -18.19 -34.37
N SER A 362 -34.52 -17.93 -33.87
CA SER A 362 -33.51 -17.12 -34.60
C SER A 362 -32.07 -17.69 -34.58
N SER A 363 -31.16 -17.01 -35.30
CA SER A 363 -29.77 -17.42 -35.56
C SER A 363 -28.81 -16.95 -34.45
N GLU A 364 -27.69 -17.65 -34.25
CA GLU A 364 -26.67 -17.27 -33.27
C GLU A 364 -25.54 -16.49 -33.94
N PHE A 365 -25.02 -15.48 -33.26
CA PHE A 365 -23.99 -14.59 -33.82
C PHE A 365 -22.84 -14.38 -32.85
N VAL A 366 -21.61 -14.48 -33.39
CA VAL A 366 -20.38 -14.09 -32.71
C VAL A 366 -19.51 -13.35 -33.72
N GLY A 367 -19.26 -12.07 -33.49
CA GLY A 367 -18.35 -11.33 -34.35
C GLY A 367 -18.49 -9.83 -34.26
N CYS A 368 -17.86 -9.15 -35.20
CA CYS A 368 -17.89 -7.69 -35.29
C CYS A 368 -19.02 -7.22 -36.20
N CYS A 369 -19.87 -6.34 -35.71
CA CYS A 369 -20.97 -5.73 -36.46
C CYS A 369 -21.06 -4.23 -36.11
N ASP A 370 -21.44 -3.38 -37.07
CA ASP A 370 -21.67 -1.95 -36.79
C ASP A 370 -23.02 -1.72 -36.09
N SER A 371 -24.06 -2.46 -36.46
CA SER A 371 -25.36 -2.49 -35.79
C SER A 371 -25.39 -3.57 -34.71
N ASP A 372 -26.17 -3.40 -33.64
CA ASP A 372 -26.34 -4.41 -32.60
C ASP A 372 -27.25 -5.55 -33.10
N PRO A 373 -26.70 -6.74 -33.43
CA PRO A 373 -27.47 -7.85 -33.97
C PRO A 373 -28.30 -8.57 -32.89
N CYS A 374 -28.11 -8.21 -31.62
CA CYS A 374 -28.84 -8.78 -30.48
C CYS A 374 -30.06 -7.94 -30.09
N ALA A 375 -30.18 -6.69 -30.56
CA ALA A 375 -31.18 -5.73 -30.12
C ALA A 375 -32.63 -6.16 -30.39
N ASP A 376 -32.89 -6.86 -31.51
CA ASP A 376 -34.22 -7.38 -31.88
C ASP A 376 -34.39 -8.89 -31.61
N GLY A 377 -33.37 -9.53 -31.03
CA GLY A 377 -33.33 -10.97 -30.79
C GLY A 377 -33.18 -11.84 -32.03
N SER A 378 -32.94 -11.26 -33.22
CA SER A 378 -32.75 -12.01 -34.47
C SER A 378 -31.37 -12.68 -34.56
N GLY A 379 -30.36 -12.10 -33.92
CA GLY A 379 -28.97 -12.56 -34.02
C GLY A 379 -28.44 -12.50 -35.46
N ILE A 380 -28.97 -11.60 -36.28
CA ILE A 380 -28.55 -11.43 -37.68
C ILE A 380 -27.85 -10.09 -37.81
N CYS A 381 -26.56 -10.12 -38.16
CA CYS A 381 -25.83 -8.93 -38.58
C CYS A 381 -25.99 -8.75 -40.11
N PRO A 382 -26.53 -7.62 -40.59
CA PRO A 382 -26.63 -7.35 -42.02
C PRO A 382 -25.26 -7.40 -42.71
N GLN A 383 -25.21 -7.92 -43.95
CA GLN A 383 -23.96 -8.11 -44.70
C GLN A 383 -23.16 -6.80 -44.90
N THR A 384 -23.84 -5.65 -44.98
CA THR A 384 -23.22 -4.33 -45.08
C THR A 384 -22.56 -3.86 -43.79
N ASP A 385 -22.99 -4.42 -42.65
CA ASP A 385 -22.61 -3.99 -41.30
C ASP A 385 -21.63 -4.98 -40.67
N LEU A 386 -21.47 -6.17 -41.25
CA LEU A 386 -20.53 -7.18 -40.83
C LEU A 386 -19.09 -6.70 -41.03
N ARG A 387 -18.22 -6.92 -40.05
CA ARG A 387 -16.80 -6.50 -40.11
C ARG A 387 -15.87 -7.67 -39.79
N PRO A 388 -14.67 -7.73 -40.39
CA PRO A 388 -13.71 -8.79 -40.13
C PRO A 388 -13.15 -8.67 -38.70
N MET A 389 -12.99 -9.82 -38.02
CA MET A 389 -12.30 -9.86 -36.74
C MET A 389 -10.79 -10.05 -36.94
N SER A 390 -10.02 -9.52 -36.00
CA SER A 390 -8.58 -9.72 -35.90
C SER A 390 -8.21 -10.21 -34.53
N TYR A 391 -7.06 -10.88 -34.42
CA TYR A 391 -6.52 -11.34 -33.14
C TYR A 391 -5.02 -11.01 -33.01
N SER A 392 -4.48 -11.07 -31.80
CA SER A 392 -3.05 -10.87 -31.53
C SER A 392 -2.33 -12.21 -31.30
N PRO A 393 -1.23 -12.53 -32.02
CA PRO A 393 -0.48 -13.76 -31.81
C PRO A 393 0.34 -13.66 -30.52
N GLY A 394 0.03 -14.48 -29.52
CA GLY A 394 0.77 -14.46 -28.25
C GLY A 394 0.26 -15.43 -27.18
N ARG A 395 -0.98 -15.90 -27.27
CA ARG A 395 -1.52 -17.03 -26.50
C ARG A 395 -2.58 -17.76 -27.33
N THR A 396 -2.59 -19.09 -27.27
CA THR A 396 -3.71 -20.03 -27.41
C THR A 396 -5.01 -19.64 -28.13
N ALA A 397 -4.97 -18.98 -29.28
CA ALA A 397 -6.13 -18.93 -30.19
C ALA A 397 -6.34 -20.27 -30.96
N TYR A 398 -5.76 -21.38 -30.48
CA TYR A 398 -5.80 -22.68 -31.15
C TYR A 398 -7.15 -23.43 -30.95
N LYS A 399 -8.10 -22.89 -30.18
CA LYS A 399 -9.32 -23.61 -29.75
C LYS A 399 -10.57 -22.70 -29.57
N LEU A 400 -10.86 -21.77 -30.49
CA LEU A 400 -12.10 -20.98 -30.38
C LEU A 400 -13.35 -21.76 -30.82
N GLY A 401 -13.19 -22.79 -31.66
CA GLY A 401 -14.28 -23.70 -32.05
C GLY A 401 -15.46 -23.02 -32.75
N LEU A 402 -15.27 -21.81 -33.28
CA LEU A 402 -16.31 -21.02 -33.96
C LEU A 402 -16.62 -21.64 -35.33
N GLU A 403 -17.90 -21.66 -35.68
CA GLU A 403 -18.41 -22.26 -36.91
C GLU A 403 -19.01 -21.20 -37.83
N CYS A 404 -19.07 -21.47 -39.13
CA CYS A 404 -19.67 -20.56 -40.11
C CYS A 404 -21.17 -20.85 -40.26
N GLY A 405 -21.99 -19.80 -40.37
CA GLY A 405 -23.44 -19.96 -40.55
C GLY A 405 -23.79 -20.76 -41.81
N ALA A 406 -24.87 -21.55 -41.73
CA ALA A 406 -25.24 -22.64 -42.66
C ALA A 406 -25.57 -22.24 -44.13
N LEU A 407 -25.24 -21.02 -44.56
CA LEU A 407 -25.44 -20.57 -45.94
C LEU A 407 -24.08 -20.35 -46.62
N HIS A 408 -23.79 -21.27 -47.55
CA HIS A 408 -22.71 -21.29 -48.52
C HIS A 408 -21.33 -21.80 -48.06
N ASN A 409 -20.60 -22.33 -49.05
CA ASN A 409 -19.32 -23.06 -49.02
C ASN A 409 -18.17 -22.24 -48.40
N ALA A 410 -18.24 -21.94 -47.10
CA ALA A 410 -17.30 -21.10 -46.39
C ALA A 410 -16.61 -21.85 -45.26
N SER A 411 -15.34 -21.51 -45.06
CA SER A 411 -14.50 -22.07 -44.00
C SER A 411 -14.15 -20.98 -43.01
N PHE A 412 -13.94 -21.39 -41.76
CA PHE A 412 -13.36 -20.51 -40.76
C PHE A 412 -11.86 -20.41 -40.99
N TYR A 413 -11.36 -19.20 -41.26
CA TYR A 413 -9.94 -18.97 -41.54
C TYR A 413 -9.29 -18.22 -40.38
N ARG A 414 -8.05 -18.61 -40.13
CA ARG A 414 -7.13 -17.93 -39.22
C ARG A 414 -5.83 -17.69 -39.97
N CYS A 415 -5.47 -16.42 -40.16
CA CYS A 415 -4.35 -16.03 -40.99
C CYS A 415 -3.25 -15.38 -40.16
N ASP A 416 -2.30 -16.21 -39.72
CA ASP A 416 -1.21 -15.81 -38.82
C ASP A 416 -0.18 -14.89 -39.51
N LEU A 417 -0.19 -14.84 -40.84
CA LEU A 417 0.77 -14.07 -41.64
C LEU A 417 0.14 -12.83 -42.32
N SER A 418 -1.18 -12.61 -42.19
CA SER A 418 -1.83 -11.40 -42.71
C SER A 418 -1.72 -10.25 -41.69
N MET A 419 -1.66 -8.99 -42.15
CA MET A 419 -1.67 -7.80 -41.29
C MET A 419 -2.82 -6.89 -41.71
N PRO A 420 -3.86 -6.70 -40.85
CA PRO A 420 -4.08 -7.37 -39.55
C PRO A 420 -4.31 -8.90 -39.71
N HIS A 421 -4.09 -9.66 -38.63
CA HIS A 421 -4.30 -11.12 -38.63
C HIS A 421 -5.79 -11.44 -38.76
N PHE A 422 -6.21 -12.02 -39.87
CA PHE A 422 -7.62 -12.33 -40.10
C PHE A 422 -8.08 -13.50 -39.22
N LEU A 423 -9.27 -13.35 -38.62
CA LEU A 423 -9.98 -14.40 -37.89
C LEU A 423 -11.47 -14.30 -38.23
N GLY A 424 -12.05 -15.35 -38.81
CA GLY A 424 -13.48 -15.34 -39.13
C GLY A 424 -13.86 -16.23 -40.30
N CYS A 425 -15.12 -16.19 -40.70
CA CYS A 425 -15.65 -16.99 -41.81
C CYS A 425 -15.56 -16.23 -43.13
N CYS A 426 -15.03 -16.89 -44.16
CA CYS A 426 -14.93 -16.32 -45.50
C CYS A 426 -15.23 -17.39 -46.56
N GLY A 427 -15.84 -16.99 -47.68
CA GLY A 427 -16.08 -17.87 -48.83
C GLY A 427 -14.83 -18.17 -49.67
N VAL A 428 -13.73 -17.44 -49.44
CA VAL A 428 -12.43 -17.61 -50.12
C VAL A 428 -11.30 -17.56 -49.10
N ASP A 429 -10.11 -18.09 -49.43
CA ASP A 429 -8.94 -18.01 -48.54
C ASP A 429 -8.49 -16.54 -48.38
N PRO A 430 -8.63 -15.95 -47.17
CA PRO A 430 -8.33 -14.55 -46.93
C PRO A 430 -6.85 -14.32 -46.54
N CYS A 431 -6.03 -15.36 -46.41
CA CYS A 431 -4.70 -15.24 -45.83
C CYS A 431 -3.67 -14.53 -46.72
N ALA A 432 -3.95 -14.40 -48.02
CA ALA A 432 -3.07 -13.70 -48.96
C ALA A 432 -3.51 -12.26 -49.30
N ARG A 433 -4.82 -11.96 -49.32
CA ARG A 433 -5.36 -10.67 -49.80
C ARG A 433 -6.50 -10.08 -48.95
N GLY A 434 -6.81 -10.68 -47.79
CA GLY A 434 -7.97 -10.34 -46.98
C GLY A 434 -9.27 -10.94 -47.53
N CYS A 435 -10.34 -10.91 -46.72
CA CYS A 435 -11.67 -11.39 -47.14
C CYS A 435 -12.47 -10.23 -47.76
N PRO A 436 -12.95 -10.34 -49.02
CA PRO A 436 -13.85 -9.34 -49.60
C PRO A 436 -15.17 -9.23 -48.83
N GLN A 437 -15.73 -8.03 -48.68
CA GLN A 437 -16.96 -7.78 -47.93
C GLN A 437 -18.16 -8.61 -48.42
N SER A 438 -18.25 -8.90 -49.73
CA SER A 438 -19.30 -9.74 -50.32
C SER A 438 -19.15 -11.23 -50.04
N GLN A 439 -18.00 -11.66 -49.51
CA GLN A 439 -17.63 -13.05 -49.21
C GLN A 439 -17.41 -13.28 -47.70
N LEU A 440 -17.54 -12.24 -46.87
CA LEU A 440 -17.42 -12.32 -45.42
C LEU A 440 -18.69 -12.92 -44.84
N ILE A 441 -18.61 -13.94 -43.99
CA ILE A 441 -19.79 -14.63 -43.48
C ILE A 441 -19.83 -14.49 -41.96
N PRO A 442 -21.03 -14.31 -41.34
CA PRO A 442 -21.14 -14.26 -39.89
C PRO A 442 -20.70 -15.61 -39.27
N ALA A 443 -19.90 -15.52 -38.21
CA ALA A 443 -19.57 -16.69 -37.39
C ALA A 443 -20.65 -16.92 -36.32
N GLN A 444 -20.82 -18.18 -35.95
CA GLN A 444 -21.78 -18.64 -34.97
C GLN A 444 -21.06 -19.20 -33.74
N LEU A 445 -21.79 -19.26 -32.61
CA LEU A 445 -21.28 -19.89 -31.39
C LEU A 445 -20.96 -21.37 -31.64
N PRO A 446 -19.96 -21.94 -30.94
CA PRO A 446 -19.64 -23.36 -31.06
C PRO A 446 -20.83 -24.25 -30.70
N ALA A 447 -21.02 -25.36 -31.42
CA ALA A 447 -22.07 -26.33 -31.13
C ALA A 447 -21.84 -27.10 -29.80
N LEU A 448 -20.58 -27.23 -29.37
CA LEU A 448 -20.21 -27.85 -28.10
C LEU A 448 -20.49 -26.93 -26.90
N GLU A 449 -21.39 -27.36 -26.03
CA GLU A 449 -21.89 -26.59 -24.87
C GLU A 449 -20.78 -26.04 -23.94
N GLY A 450 -19.68 -26.79 -23.77
CA GLY A 450 -18.54 -26.35 -22.96
C GLY A 450 -17.78 -25.15 -23.55
N TRP A 451 -17.58 -25.14 -24.88
CA TRP A 451 -16.95 -24.02 -25.58
C TRP A 451 -17.90 -22.84 -25.74
N ARG A 452 -19.18 -23.13 -25.89
CA ARG A 452 -20.28 -22.17 -25.97
C ARG A 452 -20.42 -21.32 -24.70
N LYS A 453 -20.32 -21.92 -23.51
CA LYS A 453 -20.38 -21.20 -22.22
C LYS A 453 -19.28 -20.17 -22.03
N LEU A 454 -18.09 -20.39 -22.62
CA LEU A 454 -16.96 -19.43 -22.55
C LEU A 454 -17.29 -18.08 -23.18
N PHE A 455 -18.15 -18.05 -24.20
CA PHE A 455 -18.56 -16.81 -24.88
C PHE A 455 -19.81 -16.18 -24.26
N LEU A 456 -20.61 -16.92 -23.49
CA LEU A 456 -21.89 -16.46 -22.92
C LEU A 456 -21.79 -16.05 -21.45
N GLU A 457 -20.81 -16.56 -20.69
CA GLU A 457 -20.68 -16.31 -19.24
C GLU A 457 -19.22 -16.00 -18.82
N PRO A 458 -18.62 -14.90 -19.30
CA PRO A 458 -17.19 -14.64 -19.10
C PRO A 458 -16.79 -14.38 -17.64
N TYR A 459 -17.75 -13.99 -16.77
CA TYR A 459 -17.46 -13.64 -15.38
C TYR A 459 -17.40 -14.86 -14.43
N ARG A 460 -17.83 -16.05 -14.85
CA ARG A 460 -17.72 -17.28 -14.05
C ARG A 460 -16.42 -18.05 -14.26
N VAL A 461 -15.59 -17.68 -15.23
CA VAL A 461 -14.31 -18.37 -15.50
C VAL A 461 -13.20 -17.93 -14.53
N GLN A 462 -13.45 -16.92 -13.69
CA GLN A 462 -12.57 -16.58 -12.57
C GLN A 462 -13.07 -17.03 -11.19
N ASN A 463 -14.25 -17.64 -11.09
CA ASN A 463 -14.76 -18.22 -9.84
C ASN A 463 -15.69 -19.40 -10.18
N ASN A 464 -15.11 -20.60 -10.24
CA ASN A 464 -15.59 -21.85 -9.65
C ASN A 464 -14.75 -23.00 -10.27
N THR A 465 -13.98 -23.75 -9.48
CA THR A 465 -14.47 -24.98 -8.82
C THR A 465 -15.44 -25.79 -9.69
N ALA A 466 -15.06 -27.05 -9.86
CA ALA A 466 -15.92 -28.10 -10.34
C ALA A 466 -17.31 -28.04 -9.68
N SER A 467 -18.34 -27.73 -10.46
CA SER A 467 -19.73 -28.06 -10.12
C SER A 467 -20.62 -27.80 -11.34
N ASP A 468 -20.44 -28.62 -12.37
CA ASP A 468 -21.53 -29.15 -13.22
C ASP A 468 -20.97 -30.11 -14.29
N LEU A 469 -20.43 -31.24 -13.83
CA LEU A 469 -20.78 -32.52 -14.42
C LEU A 469 -21.45 -33.32 -13.29
N ARG A 470 -22.68 -33.78 -13.53
CA ARG A 470 -23.51 -34.49 -12.54
C ARG A 470 -22.80 -35.74 -11.98
N PRO A 471 -23.36 -36.28 -10.88
CA PRO A 471 -22.89 -36.14 -9.52
C PRO A 471 -21.80 -37.18 -9.17
N GLY A 472 -20.70 -36.72 -8.61
CA GLY A 472 -19.71 -37.60 -8.00
C GLY A 472 -18.34 -36.95 -8.00
N VAL A 473 -17.85 -36.65 -6.80
CA VAL A 473 -16.52 -36.12 -6.47
C VAL A 473 -16.47 -34.58 -6.41
N GLU A 474 -16.77 -34.07 -5.21
CA GLU A 474 -16.48 -32.71 -4.75
C GLU A 474 -14.97 -32.42 -4.87
N VAL A 475 -14.60 -31.34 -5.57
CA VAL A 475 -13.23 -30.80 -5.55
C VAL A 475 -13.16 -29.81 -4.39
N ASN A 476 -12.74 -30.29 -3.22
CA ASN A 476 -12.49 -29.43 -2.05
C ASN A 476 -11.39 -28.42 -2.34
N SER A 477 -11.71 -27.16 -2.06
CA SER A 477 -10.89 -25.95 -2.25
C SER A 477 -9.52 -26.02 -1.59
N THR A 478 -8.51 -25.48 -2.27
CA THR A 478 -7.10 -25.69 -1.92
C THR A 478 -6.56 -24.77 -0.83
N PHE A 479 -7.24 -23.69 -0.45
CA PHE A 479 -7.13 -22.99 0.84
C PHE A 479 -8.30 -22.01 0.83
N GLU A 480 -9.33 -22.20 1.66
CA GLU A 480 -10.47 -21.25 1.69
C GLU A 480 -10.00 -19.84 2.05
N ALA A 481 -10.69 -18.81 1.56
CA ALA A 481 -10.49 -17.45 2.06
C ALA A 481 -10.71 -17.47 3.58
N PRO A 482 -9.90 -16.77 4.39
CA PRO A 482 -10.07 -16.81 5.82
C PRO A 482 -11.50 -16.39 6.18
N ASP A 483 -12.23 -17.29 6.84
CA ASP A 483 -13.60 -17.02 7.22
C ASP A 483 -13.63 -16.10 8.45
N PHE A 484 -13.77 -14.80 8.19
CA PHE A 484 -13.91 -13.78 9.22
C PHE A 484 -15.22 -13.91 10.03
N SER A 485 -16.14 -14.81 9.63
CA SER A 485 -17.43 -14.99 10.32
C SER A 485 -17.35 -15.84 11.58
N ASN A 486 -16.30 -16.67 11.72
CA ASN A 486 -16.07 -17.55 12.87
C ASN A 486 -15.15 -16.97 13.95
N ILE A 487 -14.55 -15.80 13.72
CA ILE A 487 -13.98 -15.02 14.82
C ILE A 487 -15.18 -14.43 15.56
N ASN A 488 -15.37 -14.88 16.79
CA ASN A 488 -16.43 -14.42 17.68
C ASN A 488 -16.13 -12.97 18.11
N TRP A 489 -16.26 -12.04 17.18
CA TRP A 489 -16.54 -10.64 17.45
C TRP A 489 -17.89 -10.66 18.10
N ASP A 490 -17.90 -10.67 19.43
CA ASP A 490 -19.12 -10.72 20.22
C ASP A 490 -20.10 -9.69 19.63
N ARG A 491 -21.06 -10.19 18.83
CA ARG A 491 -22.17 -9.41 18.26
C ARG A 491 -23.13 -9.21 19.42
N GLY A 492 -22.66 -8.48 20.43
CA GLY A 492 -23.50 -7.84 21.40
C GLY A 492 -24.37 -6.85 20.65
N LYS A 493 -25.60 -7.27 20.38
CA LYS A 493 -26.72 -6.46 19.91
C LYS A 493 -26.92 -5.25 20.83
N HIS A 494 -26.11 -4.22 20.63
CA HIS A 494 -26.43 -2.85 21.00
C HIS A 494 -26.01 -1.97 19.84
N GLU A 495 -26.78 -2.06 18.76
CA GLU A 495 -26.94 -0.95 17.81
C GLU A 495 -27.40 0.26 18.60
N VAL A 496 -26.43 1.03 19.09
CA VAL A 496 -26.65 2.43 19.37
C VAL A 496 -26.51 3.10 18.02
N GLY A 497 -27.64 3.23 17.32
CA GLY A 497 -27.68 3.79 15.99
C GLY A 497 -27.06 5.20 15.93
N PRO A 498 -26.73 5.70 14.72
CA PRO A 498 -26.23 7.05 14.51
C PRO A 498 -27.01 8.13 15.29
N ALA A 499 -28.27 7.85 15.64
CA ALA A 499 -29.14 8.60 16.55
C ALA A 499 -28.51 9.09 17.88
N THR A 500 -27.51 8.42 18.48
CA THR A 500 -26.95 8.87 19.79
C THR A 500 -25.85 9.92 19.64
N VAL A 501 -25.01 9.78 18.61
CA VAL A 501 -24.05 10.84 18.23
C VAL A 501 -24.79 12.01 17.57
N ILE A 502 -25.82 11.71 16.78
CA ILE A 502 -26.77 12.70 16.24
C ILE A 502 -27.51 13.41 17.39
N GLY A 503 -27.90 12.74 18.47
CA GLY A 503 -28.58 13.35 19.61
C GLY A 503 -27.72 14.37 20.36
N ILE A 504 -26.42 14.09 20.52
CA ILE A 504 -25.48 15.00 21.18
C ILE A 504 -25.13 16.19 20.27
N CYS A 505 -24.90 15.97 18.97
CA CYS A 505 -24.66 17.04 18.01
C CYS A 505 -25.93 17.87 17.72
N ALA A 506 -27.11 17.25 17.69
CA ALA A 506 -28.41 17.93 17.53
C ALA A 506 -28.75 18.77 18.76
N GLY A 507 -28.38 18.34 19.97
CA GLY A 507 -28.48 19.16 21.18
C GLY A 507 -27.63 20.43 21.09
N PHE A 508 -26.40 20.31 20.58
CA PHE A 508 -25.49 21.44 20.36
C PHE A 508 -25.98 22.39 19.25
N LEU A 509 -26.52 21.85 18.16
CA LEU A 509 -27.06 22.61 17.04
C LEU A 509 -28.40 23.28 17.39
N ALA A 510 -29.28 22.60 18.12
CA ALA A 510 -30.53 23.16 18.60
C ALA A 510 -30.29 24.30 19.60
N ALA A 511 -29.32 24.15 20.50
CA ALA A 511 -28.90 25.22 21.41
C ALA A 511 -28.31 26.41 20.63
N SER A 512 -27.46 26.16 19.64
CA SER A 512 -26.84 27.20 18.81
C SER A 512 -27.86 27.94 17.93
N LEU A 513 -28.85 27.24 17.39
CA LEU A 513 -29.94 27.82 16.58
C LEU A 513 -30.94 28.60 17.43
N LEU A 514 -31.24 28.16 18.65
CA LEU A 514 -32.03 28.92 19.64
C LEU A 514 -31.35 30.25 19.98
N VAL A 515 -30.03 30.24 20.15
CA VAL A 515 -29.23 31.44 20.40
C VAL A 515 -29.29 32.42 19.23
N LEU A 516 -29.14 31.94 17.98
CA LEU A 516 -29.25 32.78 16.79
C LEU A 516 -30.67 33.34 16.59
N GLY A 517 -31.70 32.57 16.95
CA GLY A 517 -33.10 33.00 16.93
C GLY A 517 -33.41 34.11 17.93
N LEU A 518 -32.87 34.02 19.16
CA LEU A 518 -33.01 35.04 20.19
C LEU A 518 -32.27 36.33 19.83
N ILE A 519 -31.06 36.23 19.24
CA ILE A 519 -30.30 37.39 18.74
C ILE A 519 -31.08 38.11 17.63
N ARG A 520 -31.67 37.36 16.68
CA ARG A 520 -32.47 37.94 15.59
C ARG A 520 -33.77 38.59 16.09
N HIS A 521 -34.41 38.02 17.12
CA HIS A 521 -35.63 38.60 17.70
C HIS A 521 -35.36 39.91 18.46
N TYR A 522 -34.20 40.04 19.11
CA TYR A 522 -33.84 41.22 19.89
C TYR A 522 -33.40 42.41 19.01
N TRP A 523 -32.79 42.14 17.85
CA TRP A 523 -32.37 43.19 16.90
C TRP A 523 -33.50 43.79 16.04
N TYR A 524 -34.71 43.21 16.05
CA TYR A 524 -35.83 43.62 15.19
C TYR A 524 -36.99 44.33 15.91
N ARG A 525 -36.87 44.69 17.19
CA ARG A 525 -37.86 45.57 17.84
C ARG A 525 -37.60 47.04 17.46
N PRO A 526 -38.52 47.73 16.76
CA PRO A 526 -38.35 49.13 16.43
C PRO A 526 -38.50 49.98 17.70
N SER A 527 -37.61 50.96 17.88
CA SER A 527 -37.75 51.98 18.92
C SER A 527 -38.95 52.87 18.58
N SER A 528 -39.95 52.92 19.46
CA SER A 528 -41.01 53.91 19.38
C SER A 528 -41.05 54.77 20.64
N THR A 529 -40.90 56.08 20.38
CA THR A 529 -41.49 57.22 21.08
C THR A 529 -40.99 57.59 22.49
N SER A 530 -40.20 58.66 22.52
CA SER A 530 -40.11 59.62 23.63
C SER A 530 -41.11 60.77 23.37
N PRO A 531 -41.87 61.25 24.37
CA PRO A 531 -42.54 62.54 24.30
C PRO A 531 -41.68 63.66 24.89
N LYS A 532 -41.74 64.82 24.23
CA LYS A 532 -41.15 66.10 24.66
C LYS A 532 -41.89 66.67 25.87
N HIS A 533 -41.16 67.34 26.78
CA HIS A 533 -41.59 68.60 27.38
C HIS A 533 -40.37 69.40 27.87
N GLU A 534 -40.65 70.66 28.18
CA GLU A 534 -39.88 71.87 27.91
C GLU A 534 -39.52 72.59 29.23
N GLN A 535 -38.38 73.29 29.23
CA GLN A 535 -37.85 74.37 30.10
C GLN A 535 -38.45 74.65 31.50
N ALA A 536 -37.56 74.83 32.50
CA ALA A 536 -37.49 76.06 33.31
C ALA A 536 -36.21 76.16 34.16
N ASP A 537 -35.85 77.40 34.45
CA ASP A 537 -34.60 78.00 34.90
C ASP A 537 -34.19 77.91 36.40
N THR A 538 -32.87 77.99 36.60
CA THR A 538 -32.07 78.78 37.59
C THR A 538 -32.00 78.52 39.12
N ALA A 539 -30.72 78.53 39.55
CA ALA A 539 -30.08 79.17 40.72
C ALA A 539 -30.20 78.59 42.14
N HIS A 540 -29.05 78.18 42.72
CA HIS A 540 -28.32 78.92 43.77
C HIS A 540 -27.11 78.12 44.34
N ALA A 541 -25.94 78.76 44.39
CA ALA A 541 -24.83 78.48 45.33
C ALA A 541 -25.22 79.00 46.75
N PRO A 542 -24.53 78.70 47.89
CA PRO A 542 -23.19 79.26 48.19
C PRO A 542 -22.28 78.55 49.27
N PHE A 543 -21.12 79.18 49.55
CA PHE A 543 -20.14 79.09 50.68
C PHE A 543 -19.02 78.01 50.65
N LEU A 544 -17.71 78.32 50.47
CA LEU A 544 -16.69 79.08 51.28
C LEU A 544 -16.37 78.42 52.64
N ALA A 545 -15.12 78.24 53.13
CA ALA A 545 -13.89 79.04 52.96
C ALA A 545 -12.60 78.31 53.43
N HIS A 546 -11.44 78.90 53.04
CA HIS A 546 -10.18 79.10 53.79
C HIS A 546 -9.31 77.89 54.23
N ASP A 547 -7.97 77.92 54.27
CA ASP A 547 -6.92 78.91 53.97
C ASP A 547 -5.54 78.21 53.99
N SER A 548 -4.54 78.83 53.34
CA SER A 548 -3.07 78.86 53.63
C SER A 548 -2.26 77.57 53.94
N SER A 549 -0.99 77.38 53.57
CA SER A 549 0.04 78.16 52.85
C SER A 549 1.27 77.25 52.56
N ASP A 550 2.17 77.77 51.71
CA ASP A 550 3.62 77.53 51.62
C ASP A 550 4.19 76.39 50.73
N ASP A 551 4.50 76.82 49.49
CA ASP A 551 5.82 76.87 48.85
C ASP A 551 6.74 75.61 48.83
N VAL A 552 7.09 75.13 47.63
CA VAL A 552 8.32 75.54 46.89
C VAL A 552 8.41 74.79 45.54
N ALA A 553 8.85 75.53 44.54
CA ALA A 553 8.96 75.29 43.11
C ALA A 553 9.74 74.04 42.63
N TYR A 554 9.27 73.48 41.50
CA TYR A 554 10.14 73.13 40.36
C TYR A 554 9.45 73.51 39.04
N SER A 555 10.20 74.23 38.21
CA SER A 555 9.77 74.91 36.99
C SER A 555 9.69 74.00 35.76
N GLN A 556 8.59 74.18 35.02
CA GLN A 556 8.43 74.20 33.54
C GLN A 556 8.81 72.96 32.70
N MET A 557 7.78 72.20 32.32
CA MET A 557 7.45 71.92 30.91
C MET A 557 5.92 71.85 30.80
N GLU A 558 5.34 72.78 30.06
CA GLU A 558 3.90 72.89 29.84
C GLU A 558 3.59 72.43 28.41
N GLU A 559 3.08 71.21 28.28
CA GLU A 559 2.33 70.75 27.10
C GLU A 559 1.25 69.76 27.56
N THR A 560 0.02 70.29 27.67
CA THR A 560 -1.25 69.62 27.34
C THR A 560 -1.39 68.13 27.68
N ILE A 561 -1.63 67.80 28.96
CA ILE A 561 -2.37 66.58 29.32
C ILE A 561 -3.83 67.00 29.53
N PRO A 562 -4.77 66.60 28.64
CA PRO A 562 -6.18 66.82 28.91
C PRO A 562 -6.51 66.04 30.18
N HIS A 563 -7.11 66.72 31.16
CA HIS A 563 -7.99 66.07 32.13
C HIS A 563 -8.96 65.22 31.31
N THR A 564 -8.66 63.93 31.17
CA THR A 564 -9.67 62.98 30.75
C THR A 564 -10.66 63.01 31.89
N ARG A 565 -11.75 63.77 31.67
CA ARG A 565 -12.97 63.59 32.42
C ARG A 565 -13.16 62.09 32.49
N ILE A 566 -13.05 61.54 33.69
CA ILE A 566 -13.73 60.28 34.02
C ILE A 566 -15.13 60.51 33.45
N ARG A 567 -15.51 59.71 32.44
CA ARG A 567 -16.76 59.90 31.69
C ARG A 567 -17.88 60.27 32.68
N ASP A 568 -18.42 61.48 32.55
CA ASP A 568 -19.57 61.99 33.30
C ASP A 568 -20.88 61.24 32.95
N ASN A 569 -20.79 59.98 32.49
CA ASN A 569 -21.92 59.12 32.16
C ASN A 569 -22.16 58.04 33.23
N TRP A 570 -21.75 58.27 34.48
CA TRP A 570 -22.21 57.47 35.62
C TRP A 570 -23.63 57.89 36.07
N HIS A 571 -24.50 58.22 35.11
CA HIS A 571 -25.89 58.59 35.35
C HIS A 571 -26.79 57.39 35.05
N GLY A 572 -26.91 56.52 36.03
CA GLY A 572 -28.09 55.70 36.24
C GLY A 572 -28.44 55.84 37.71
N GLY A 573 -29.66 56.30 38.03
CA GLY A 573 -30.19 56.12 39.37
C GLY A 573 -30.18 54.64 39.77
N PRO A 574 -30.50 54.31 41.03
CA PRO A 574 -30.57 52.93 41.47
C PRO A 574 -31.41 52.07 40.50
N LYS A 575 -30.91 50.89 40.15
CA LYS A 575 -31.55 49.96 39.20
C LYS A 575 -31.89 48.66 39.89
N THR A 576 -32.97 48.03 39.45
CA THR A 576 -33.28 46.64 39.80
C THR A 576 -32.18 45.72 39.26
N LEU A 577 -31.91 44.62 39.95
CA LEU A 577 -30.96 43.60 39.49
C LEU A 577 -31.58 42.85 38.29
N GLU A 578 -31.51 43.46 37.11
CA GLU A 578 -32.07 42.89 35.91
C GLU A 578 -31.22 41.69 35.46
N HIS A 579 -31.85 40.52 35.36
CA HIS A 579 -31.16 39.23 35.16
C HIS A 579 -30.72 38.99 33.70
N TRP A 580 -31.08 39.89 32.78
CA TRP A 580 -31.02 39.66 31.33
C TRP A 580 -30.32 40.79 30.57
N ASP A 581 -29.11 41.16 31.00
CA ASP A 581 -28.22 41.94 30.14
C ASP A 581 -27.54 41.03 29.10
N VAL A 582 -27.20 41.61 27.94
CA VAL A 582 -26.58 40.88 26.83
C VAL A 582 -25.30 40.12 27.26
N PRO A 583 -24.37 40.72 28.04
CA PRO A 583 -23.20 40.02 28.57
C PRO A 583 -23.52 38.79 29.42
N THR A 584 -24.53 38.86 30.29
CA THR A 584 -24.94 37.77 31.17
C THR A 584 -25.48 36.60 30.35
N VAL A 585 -26.30 36.88 29.33
CA VAL A 585 -26.81 35.84 28.40
C VAL A 585 -25.66 35.17 27.61
N PHE A 586 -24.69 35.94 27.12
CA PHE A 586 -23.51 35.37 26.47
C PHE A 586 -22.66 34.52 27.43
N GLY A 587 -22.50 34.96 28.68
CA GLY A 587 -21.85 34.19 29.75
C GLY A 587 -22.53 32.85 29.98
N TRP A 588 -23.86 32.85 30.10
CA TRP A 588 -24.71 31.67 30.25
C TRP A 588 -24.53 30.67 29.11
N ILE A 589 -24.63 31.12 27.86
CA ILE A 589 -24.46 30.30 26.67
C ILE A 589 -23.09 29.62 26.68
N PHE A 590 -22.03 30.37 26.98
CA PHE A 590 -20.68 29.83 27.03
C PHE A 590 -20.52 28.73 28.11
N SER A 591 -21.16 28.89 29.27
CA SER A 591 -21.20 27.85 30.34
C SER A 591 -21.90 26.59 29.89
N VAL A 592 -23.03 26.73 29.22
CA VAL A 592 -23.81 25.59 28.74
C VAL A 592 -22.98 24.81 27.71
N LEU A 593 -22.37 25.49 26.75
CA LEU A 593 -21.51 24.86 25.74
C LEU A 593 -20.31 24.13 26.36
N LEU A 594 -19.61 24.77 27.31
CA LEU A 594 -18.49 24.15 28.02
C LEU A 594 -18.91 22.91 28.81
N THR A 595 -20.12 22.88 29.38
CA THR A 595 -20.62 21.75 30.19
C THR A 595 -20.81 20.48 29.38
N PHE A 596 -21.01 20.58 28.05
CA PHE A 596 -21.12 19.42 27.17
C PHE A 596 -19.77 18.88 26.65
N THR A 597 -18.68 19.64 26.79
CA THR A 597 -17.37 19.24 26.25
C THR A 597 -16.79 17.95 26.85
N PRO A 598 -16.97 17.60 28.15
CA PRO A 598 -16.45 16.34 28.68
C PRO A 598 -17.15 15.11 28.08
N LEU A 599 -18.41 15.23 27.61
CA LEU A 599 -19.10 14.12 26.94
C LEU A 599 -18.38 13.65 25.67
N CYS A 600 -17.64 14.54 24.99
CA CYS A 600 -16.84 14.18 23.81
C CYS A 600 -15.71 13.21 24.15
N PHE A 601 -15.07 13.37 25.31
CA PHE A 601 -14.00 12.46 25.76
C PHE A 601 -14.54 11.12 26.28
N ILE A 602 -15.76 11.12 26.85
CA ILE A 602 -16.48 9.87 27.17
C ILE A 602 -16.80 9.10 25.89
N ALA A 603 -17.30 9.80 24.86
CA ALA A 603 -17.56 9.19 23.56
C ALA A 603 -16.27 8.62 22.92
N LEU A 604 -15.15 9.35 23.01
CA LEU A 604 -13.84 8.88 22.52
C LEU A 604 -13.37 7.60 23.23
N ALA A 605 -13.59 7.49 24.54
CA ALA A 605 -13.26 6.27 25.29
C ALA A 605 -14.11 5.07 24.86
N ILE A 606 -15.42 5.29 24.62
CA ILE A 606 -16.35 4.24 24.17
C ILE A 606 -16.02 3.77 22.75
N THR A 607 -15.69 4.69 21.85
CA THR A 607 -15.31 4.32 20.47
C THR A 607 -13.99 3.54 20.44
N ALA A 608 -13.03 3.87 21.31
CA ALA A 608 -11.81 3.10 21.45
C ALA A 608 -12.06 1.64 21.90
N ILE A 609 -12.98 1.41 22.85
CA ILE A 609 -13.38 0.05 23.25
C ILE A 609 -14.02 -0.71 22.08
N ARG A 610 -14.86 -0.05 21.28
CA ARG A 610 -15.54 -0.69 20.14
C ARG A 610 -14.58 -1.08 19.01
N LEU A 611 -13.44 -0.41 18.92
CA LEU A 611 -12.39 -0.72 17.97
C LEU A 611 -11.44 -1.82 18.46
N ASP A 612 -11.59 -2.33 19.68
CA ASP A 612 -10.69 -3.37 20.21
C ASP A 612 -10.76 -4.67 19.37
N ASN A 613 -9.58 -5.11 18.95
CA ASN A 613 -9.27 -6.19 18.03
C ASN A 613 -9.83 -6.02 16.59
N GLN A 614 -10.55 -4.95 16.27
CA GLN A 614 -11.06 -4.74 14.92
C GLN A 614 -9.93 -4.54 13.89
N PRO A 615 -10.08 -5.02 12.65
CA PRO A 615 -9.12 -4.75 11.58
C PRO A 615 -9.05 -3.25 11.27
N HIS A 616 -7.93 -2.81 10.69
CA HIS A 616 -7.74 -1.42 10.32
C HIS A 616 -8.87 -0.91 9.40
N SER A 617 -9.59 0.09 9.88
CA SER A 617 -10.71 0.72 9.17
C SER A 617 -10.46 2.22 9.07
N ASP A 618 -11.02 2.88 8.05
CA ASP A 618 -10.90 4.34 7.91
C ASP A 618 -11.48 5.07 9.14
N TYR A 619 -12.55 4.51 9.73
CA TYR A 619 -13.11 4.98 11.00
C TYR A 619 -12.10 4.89 12.16
N GLY A 620 -11.42 3.74 12.30
CA GLY A 620 -10.40 3.55 13.34
C GLY A 620 -9.21 4.50 13.21
N LYS A 621 -8.79 4.82 11.97
CA LYS A 621 -7.72 5.81 11.72
C LYS A 621 -8.10 7.21 12.18
N THR A 622 -9.34 7.64 11.95
CA THR A 622 -9.84 8.92 12.45
C THR A 622 -9.83 8.96 13.99
N VAL A 623 -10.26 7.88 14.64
CA VAL A 623 -10.24 7.80 16.11
C VAL A 623 -8.80 7.84 16.65
N LEU A 624 -7.86 7.15 16.00
CA LEU A 624 -6.44 7.20 16.36
C LEU A 624 -5.87 8.63 16.24
N GLN A 625 -6.19 9.37 15.17
CA GLN A 625 -5.77 10.78 15.04
C GLN A 625 -6.35 11.67 16.15
N LEU A 626 -7.61 11.44 16.56
CA LEU A 626 -8.21 12.16 17.67
C LEU A 626 -7.48 11.90 18.99
N THR A 627 -7.00 10.68 19.23
CA THR A 627 -6.20 10.38 20.44
C THR A 627 -4.88 11.13 20.48
N VAL A 628 -4.28 11.45 19.33
CA VAL A 628 -3.03 12.23 19.26
C VAL A 628 -3.24 13.70 19.65
N LEU A 629 -4.38 14.29 19.30
CA LEU A 629 -4.73 15.69 19.62
C LEU A 629 -5.27 15.86 21.05
N SER A 630 -5.77 14.78 21.66
CA SER A 630 -6.47 14.81 22.93
C SER A 630 -5.65 15.32 24.14
N PRO A 631 -4.33 15.03 24.28
CA PRO A 631 -3.51 15.57 25.37
C PRO A 631 -3.37 17.09 25.38
N SER A 632 -3.56 17.76 24.24
CA SER A 632 -3.54 19.22 24.16
C SER A 632 -4.89 19.83 24.54
N LEU A 633 -5.99 19.22 24.09
CA LEU A 633 -7.33 19.73 24.30
C LEU A 633 -7.84 19.49 25.73
N TYR A 634 -7.53 18.33 26.31
CA TYR A 634 -8.05 17.93 27.62
C TYR A 634 -7.62 18.88 28.76
N PRO A 635 -6.34 19.25 28.93
CA PRO A 635 -5.91 20.14 30.01
C PRO A 635 -6.48 21.57 29.89
N ILE A 636 -6.65 22.07 28.66
CA ILE A 636 -7.23 23.39 28.39
C ILE A 636 -8.69 23.42 28.86
N LEU A 637 -9.48 22.42 28.44
CA LEU A 637 -10.89 22.30 28.82
C LEU A 637 -11.04 22.03 30.32
N PHE A 638 -10.17 21.20 30.88
CA PHE A 638 -10.12 20.93 32.31
C PHE A 638 -9.91 22.22 33.12
N ALA A 639 -8.92 23.02 32.75
CA ALA A 639 -8.62 24.27 33.44
C ALA A 639 -9.78 25.28 33.37
N ALA A 640 -10.42 25.39 32.20
CA ALA A 640 -11.58 26.28 32.02
C ALA A 640 -12.77 25.89 32.91
N LEU A 641 -13.08 24.59 33.01
CA LEU A 641 -14.22 24.09 33.79
C LEU A 641 -13.96 24.13 35.30
N VAL A 642 -12.81 23.63 35.75
CA VAL A 642 -12.48 23.55 37.18
C VAL A 642 -12.23 24.93 37.78
N GLY A 643 -11.51 25.81 37.06
CA GLY A 643 -11.30 27.19 37.50
C GLY A 643 -12.62 27.97 37.62
N ARG A 644 -13.54 27.78 36.66
CA ARG A 644 -14.88 28.37 36.72
C ARG A 644 -15.69 27.82 37.90
N PHE A 645 -15.69 26.50 38.12
CA PHE A 645 -16.39 25.87 39.23
C PHE A 645 -15.98 26.48 40.57
N TYR A 646 -14.67 26.62 40.85
CA TYR A 646 -14.20 27.17 42.13
C TYR A 646 -14.58 28.63 42.32
N ARG A 647 -14.55 29.45 41.25
CA ARG A 647 -14.99 30.85 41.30
C ARG A 647 -16.48 30.96 41.61
N VAL A 648 -17.32 30.20 40.91
CA VAL A 648 -18.77 30.18 41.10
C VAL A 648 -19.14 29.63 42.48
N PHE A 649 -18.48 28.57 42.93
CA PHE A 649 -18.67 28.00 44.27
C PHE A 649 -18.29 29.00 45.37
N GLY A 650 -17.21 29.76 45.21
CA GLY A 650 -16.82 30.83 46.13
C GLY A 650 -17.87 31.94 46.24
N ARG A 651 -18.43 32.38 45.10
CA ARG A 651 -19.53 33.36 45.04
C ARG A 651 -20.78 32.86 45.78
N TRP A 652 -21.18 31.63 45.53
CA TRP A 652 -22.33 31.03 46.21
C TRP A 652 -22.13 30.89 47.73
N CYS A 653 -20.92 30.56 48.17
CA CYS A 653 -20.59 30.52 49.60
C CYS A 653 -20.70 31.91 50.25
N LEU A 654 -20.36 32.98 49.53
CA LEU A 654 -20.47 34.37 50.00
C LEU A 654 -21.94 34.84 50.10
N GLU A 655 -22.82 34.33 49.23
CA GLU A 655 -24.27 34.58 49.27
C GLU A 655 -25.05 33.63 50.20
N SER A 656 -24.40 32.60 50.74
CA SER A 656 -25.07 31.62 51.60
C SER A 656 -25.33 32.18 53.00
N ARG A 657 -26.47 31.80 53.60
CA ARG A 657 -26.84 32.24 54.97
C ARG A 657 -25.75 31.88 55.97
N GLY A 658 -25.21 32.88 56.65
CA GLY A 658 -24.14 32.70 57.65
C GLY A 658 -22.73 32.82 57.10
N GLY A 659 -22.58 33.15 55.81
CA GLY A 659 -21.34 33.54 55.16
C GLY A 659 -20.25 32.47 55.09
N VAL A 660 -19.09 32.86 54.58
CA VAL A 660 -17.91 32.00 54.41
C VAL A 660 -16.70 32.59 55.14
N ASN A 661 -15.85 31.72 55.69
CA ASN A 661 -14.60 32.15 56.30
C ASN A 661 -13.70 32.79 55.24
N LEU A 662 -13.16 33.98 55.51
CA LEU A 662 -12.32 34.71 54.57
C LEU A 662 -11.13 33.87 54.02
N PRO A 663 -10.40 33.07 54.83
CA PRO A 663 -9.36 32.19 54.29
C PRO A 663 -9.85 31.12 53.31
N VAL A 664 -11.07 30.59 53.52
CA VAL A 664 -11.66 29.58 52.63
C VAL A 664 -12.07 30.21 51.31
N LEU A 665 -12.64 31.42 51.36
CA LEU A 665 -13.04 32.17 50.17
C LEU A 665 -11.82 32.57 49.31
N GLU A 666 -10.74 33.02 49.96
CA GLU A 666 -9.47 33.36 49.29
C GLU A 666 -8.78 32.12 48.69
N GLN A 667 -8.92 30.95 49.33
CA GLN A 667 -8.42 29.68 48.81
C GLN A 667 -9.20 29.23 47.56
N LEU A 668 -10.53 29.35 47.57
CA LEU A 668 -11.38 28.95 46.42
C LEU A 668 -11.18 29.87 45.21
N ILE A 669 -11.23 31.19 45.41
CA ILE A 669 -11.12 32.16 44.30
C ILE A 669 -9.70 32.25 43.76
N GLY A 670 -8.69 32.05 44.61
CA GLY A 670 -7.28 32.07 44.22
C GLY A 670 -6.82 30.80 43.47
N SER A 671 -7.56 29.71 43.51
CA SER A 671 -7.17 28.41 42.92
C SER A 671 -7.66 28.21 41.48
N GLN A 672 -7.49 29.22 40.62
CA GLN A 672 -8.00 29.20 39.23
C GLN A 672 -7.15 28.37 38.26
N ASN A 673 -5.90 28.05 38.63
CA ASN A 673 -5.05 27.12 37.90
C ASN A 673 -4.19 26.31 38.89
N LEU A 674 -3.50 25.29 38.39
CA LEU A 674 -2.68 24.40 39.23
C LEU A 674 -1.59 25.17 40.00
N ALA A 675 -0.91 26.13 39.37
CA ALA A 675 0.18 26.87 39.98
C ALA A 675 -0.32 27.72 41.16
N THR A 676 -1.42 28.46 40.96
CA THR A 676 -2.01 29.27 42.02
C THR A 676 -2.67 28.40 43.09
N ALA A 677 -3.23 27.24 42.74
CA ALA A 677 -3.74 26.29 43.72
C ALA A 677 -2.65 25.77 44.67
N ILE A 678 -1.46 25.43 44.14
CA ILE A 678 -0.30 25.02 44.93
C ILE A 678 0.17 26.17 45.83
N GLU A 679 0.37 27.37 45.25
CA GLU A 679 0.81 28.56 45.98
C GLU A 679 -0.09 28.84 47.20
N ARG A 680 -1.41 28.80 47.00
CA ARG A 680 -2.40 29.18 48.03
C ARG A 680 -2.38 28.26 49.25
N ILE A 681 -2.05 26.98 49.09
CA ILE A 681 -1.87 26.02 50.21
C ILE A 681 -0.80 26.53 51.18
N PHE A 682 0.33 27.00 50.65
CA PHE A 682 1.46 27.47 51.45
C PHE A 682 1.29 28.90 51.98
N VAL A 683 0.57 29.74 51.24
CA VAL A 683 0.39 31.16 51.58
C VAL A 683 -0.74 31.37 52.59
N ILE A 684 -1.88 30.67 52.49
CA ILE A 684 -3.04 30.90 53.38
C ILE A 684 -2.92 30.14 54.72
N ARG A 685 -2.27 28.96 54.73
CA ARG A 685 -1.91 28.13 55.90
C ARG A 685 -3.02 27.74 56.89
N THR A 686 -4.28 28.12 56.66
CA THR A 686 -5.32 28.08 57.69
C THR A 686 -6.44 27.06 57.45
N ASN A 687 -6.40 26.25 56.38
CA ASN A 687 -7.29 25.09 56.15
C ASN A 687 -6.69 24.11 55.10
N ALA A 688 -5.65 23.36 55.47
CA ALA A 688 -4.88 22.51 54.55
C ALA A 688 -5.72 21.43 53.83
N VAL A 689 -6.77 20.90 54.47
CA VAL A 689 -7.63 19.86 53.90
C VAL A 689 -8.31 20.31 52.61
N ILE A 690 -8.85 21.53 52.58
CA ILE A 690 -9.51 22.09 51.38
C ILE A 690 -8.48 22.29 50.26
N GLY A 691 -7.29 22.78 50.62
CA GLY A 691 -6.17 22.91 49.69
C GLY A 691 -5.74 21.58 49.06
N ILE A 692 -5.68 20.50 49.85
CA ILE A 692 -5.36 19.14 49.37
C ILE A 692 -6.44 18.63 48.43
N ILE A 693 -7.73 18.85 48.74
CA ILE A 693 -8.84 18.45 47.87
C ILE A 693 -8.77 19.20 46.53
N ILE A 694 -8.51 20.51 46.56
CA ILE A 694 -8.34 21.32 45.36
C ILE A 694 -7.15 20.79 44.54
N LEU A 695 -6.01 20.53 45.16
CA LEU A 695 -4.83 20.00 44.48
C LEU A 695 -5.08 18.62 43.87
N ALA A 696 -5.73 17.71 44.61
CA ALA A 696 -6.12 16.40 44.13
C ALA A 696 -7.03 16.49 42.90
N SER A 697 -7.95 17.46 42.87
CA SER A 697 -8.76 17.72 41.67
C SER A 697 -7.89 18.15 40.48
N TRP A 698 -6.94 19.06 40.67
CA TRP A 698 -6.06 19.54 39.59
C TRP A 698 -5.11 18.47 39.03
N LEU A 699 -4.74 17.46 39.83
CA LEU A 699 -3.94 16.31 39.37
C LEU A 699 -4.69 15.41 38.37
N LEU A 700 -6.02 15.51 38.27
CA LEU A 700 -6.79 14.79 37.26
C LEU A 700 -6.58 15.34 35.84
N SER A 701 -6.06 16.56 35.70
CA SER A 701 -5.76 17.18 34.40
C SER A 701 -4.66 16.43 33.62
N PRO A 702 -3.43 16.25 34.15
CA PRO A 702 -2.39 15.49 33.46
C PRO A 702 -2.77 14.01 33.29
N LEU A 703 -3.49 13.44 34.27
CA LEU A 703 -3.94 12.04 34.21
C LEU A 703 -4.92 11.81 33.05
N GLY A 704 -5.93 12.67 32.90
CA GLY A 704 -6.89 12.60 31.80
C GLY A 704 -6.24 12.88 30.44
N GLY A 705 -5.38 13.91 30.35
CA GLY A 705 -4.65 14.23 29.12
C GLY A 705 -3.77 13.06 28.64
N GLN A 706 -2.99 12.44 29.52
CA GLN A 706 -2.14 11.30 29.15
C GLN A 706 -2.94 10.01 28.87
N SER A 707 -4.06 9.81 29.56
CA SER A 707 -4.91 8.65 29.28
C SER A 707 -5.57 8.73 27.89
N SER A 708 -5.86 9.93 27.41
CA SER A 708 -6.52 10.14 26.11
C SER A 708 -5.66 9.86 24.88
N SER A 709 -4.33 9.87 24.99
CA SER A 709 -3.42 9.47 23.89
C SER A 709 -3.08 8.00 23.84
N ARG A 710 -3.41 7.24 24.88
CA ARG A 710 -3.00 5.83 25.02
C ARG A 710 -4.19 4.87 24.93
N LEU A 711 -5.28 5.31 24.30
CA LEU A 711 -6.51 4.51 24.21
C LEU A 711 -6.39 3.35 23.21
N LEU A 712 -5.74 3.56 22.07
CA LEU A 712 -5.63 2.62 20.95
C LEU A 712 -4.17 2.46 20.50
N GLN A 713 -3.80 1.23 20.13
CA GLN A 713 -2.49 0.88 19.56
C GLN A 713 -2.64 -0.16 18.44
N ASP A 714 -1.63 -0.28 17.58
CA ASP A 714 -1.60 -1.33 16.55
C ASP A 714 -1.08 -2.65 17.15
N ALA A 715 -1.73 -3.77 16.81
CA ALA A 715 -1.38 -5.11 17.22
C ALA A 715 -1.45 -6.09 16.04
N LYS A 716 -0.74 -7.22 16.14
CA LYS A 716 -0.72 -8.27 15.11
C LYS A 716 -1.52 -9.49 15.55
N PHE A 717 -2.29 -10.05 14.64
CA PHE A 717 -3.11 -11.22 14.88
C PHE A 717 -2.86 -12.28 13.80
N ASP A 718 -2.57 -13.52 14.22
CA ASP A 718 -2.29 -14.64 13.31
C ASP A 718 -3.56 -15.46 13.06
N LEU A 719 -3.92 -15.60 11.78
CA LEU A 719 -5.07 -16.35 11.32
C LEU A 719 -4.63 -17.65 10.67
N VAL A 720 -5.13 -18.78 11.19
CA VAL A 720 -4.76 -20.13 10.71
C VAL A 720 -5.90 -20.69 9.85
N SER A 721 -5.60 -21.12 8.64
CA SER A 721 -6.53 -21.76 7.70
C SER A 721 -5.91 -23.01 7.08
N ASN A 722 -6.69 -24.06 6.87
CA ASN A 722 -6.21 -25.29 6.25
C ASN A 722 -6.50 -25.30 4.74
N GLY A 723 -5.75 -26.12 4.00
CA GLY A 723 -5.96 -26.28 2.56
C GLY A 723 -5.16 -27.42 1.97
N THR A 724 -5.35 -27.67 0.68
CA THR A 724 -4.74 -28.76 -0.08
C THR A 724 -3.53 -28.25 -0.86
N VAL A 725 -2.40 -28.92 -0.67
CA VAL A 725 -1.13 -28.69 -1.38
C VAL A 725 -0.89 -29.86 -2.34
N TYR A 726 -0.46 -29.55 -3.56
CA TYR A 726 -0.11 -30.54 -4.57
C TYR A 726 1.40 -30.66 -4.71
N TYR A 727 1.92 -31.86 -4.86
CA TYR A 727 3.36 -32.09 -5.01
C TYR A 727 3.67 -33.28 -5.92
N ALA A 728 4.82 -33.25 -6.58
CA ALA A 728 5.29 -34.35 -7.43
C ALA A 728 6.00 -35.43 -6.60
N ASP A 729 5.81 -36.70 -6.98
CA ASP A 729 6.60 -37.84 -6.50
C ASP A 729 7.47 -38.39 -7.65
N PRO A 730 8.78 -38.07 -7.73
CA PRO A 730 9.56 -38.32 -8.94
C PRO A 730 9.82 -39.79 -9.25
N ALA A 731 10.11 -40.65 -8.27
CA ALA A 731 10.43 -42.05 -8.55
C ALA A 731 9.20 -42.88 -8.98
N TYR A 732 7.99 -42.40 -8.70
CA TYR A 732 6.75 -43.06 -9.10
C TYR A 732 6.26 -42.67 -10.51
N GLN A 733 6.90 -41.70 -11.16
CA GLN A 733 6.53 -41.19 -12.49
C GLN A 733 7.19 -41.98 -13.63
N VAL A 734 6.56 -41.99 -14.81
CA VAL A 734 7.08 -42.68 -16.01
C VAL A 734 7.02 -41.73 -17.20
N SER A 735 8.00 -41.81 -18.09
CA SER A 735 8.15 -40.89 -19.22
C SER A 735 8.28 -41.65 -20.54
N HIS A 736 7.19 -42.28 -20.99
CA HIS A 736 7.15 -43.25 -22.10
C HIS A 736 7.63 -42.75 -23.49
N SER A 737 8.02 -41.48 -23.64
CA SER A 737 8.50 -40.94 -24.93
C SER A 737 9.34 -39.66 -24.87
N ARG A 738 9.80 -39.18 -23.69
CA ARG A 738 10.38 -37.80 -23.60
C ARG A 738 11.90 -37.72 -23.66
N TRP A 739 12.63 -38.80 -23.36
CA TRP A 739 14.09 -38.76 -23.27
C TRP A 739 14.78 -38.48 -24.61
N ILE A 740 14.14 -38.87 -25.72
CA ILE A 740 14.65 -38.65 -27.08
C ILE A 740 14.32 -37.22 -27.55
N ASP A 741 13.07 -36.77 -27.38
CA ASP A 741 12.61 -35.46 -27.89
C ASP A 741 13.15 -34.26 -27.08
N TYR A 742 13.43 -34.44 -25.78
CA TYR A 742 13.92 -33.38 -24.89
C TYR A 742 15.37 -33.56 -24.45
N ARG A 743 16.14 -34.44 -25.11
CA ARG A 743 17.49 -34.83 -24.69
C ARG A 743 18.40 -33.63 -24.40
N HIS A 744 18.30 -32.57 -25.21
CA HIS A 744 19.04 -31.32 -25.01
C HIS A 744 18.57 -30.53 -23.77
N SER A 745 17.26 -30.42 -23.53
CA SER A 745 16.72 -29.73 -22.36
C SER A 745 17.01 -30.48 -21.06
N VAL A 746 16.89 -31.81 -21.08
CA VAL A 746 17.23 -32.67 -19.95
C VAL A 746 18.72 -32.57 -19.62
N GLY A 747 19.58 -32.71 -20.63
CA GLY A 747 21.03 -32.53 -20.47
C GLY A 747 21.40 -31.14 -19.94
N ALA A 748 20.76 -30.08 -20.45
CA ALA A 748 20.99 -28.71 -19.98
C ALA A 748 20.58 -28.51 -18.52
N THR A 749 19.40 -28.99 -18.11
CA THR A 749 18.92 -28.88 -16.72
C THR A 749 19.81 -29.67 -15.75
N TYR A 750 20.22 -30.88 -16.16
CA TYR A 750 21.14 -31.71 -15.38
C TYR A 750 22.53 -31.07 -15.25
N ALA A 751 23.12 -30.65 -16.37
CA ALA A 751 24.41 -29.96 -16.42
C ALA A 751 24.40 -28.67 -15.59
N ALA A 752 23.35 -27.85 -15.69
CA ALA A 752 23.19 -26.63 -14.88
C ALA A 752 23.14 -26.93 -13.38
N SER A 753 22.50 -28.04 -12.99
CA SER A 753 22.45 -28.49 -11.59
C SER A 753 23.83 -28.91 -11.08
N LEU A 754 24.62 -29.63 -11.91
CA LEU A 754 26.00 -30.01 -11.58
C LEU A 754 26.98 -28.81 -11.56
N LEU A 755 26.76 -27.82 -12.44
CA LEU A 755 27.52 -26.57 -12.52
C LEU A 755 27.30 -25.64 -11.33
N SER A 756 26.22 -25.85 -10.56
CA SER A 756 25.92 -24.99 -9.43
C SER A 756 27.02 -25.04 -8.35
N SER A 757 27.22 -23.92 -7.65
CA SER A 757 28.24 -23.81 -6.61
C SER A 757 28.00 -24.80 -5.47
N SER A 758 29.05 -25.16 -4.72
CA SER A 758 28.93 -26.06 -3.55
C SER A 758 27.89 -25.56 -2.54
N LYS A 759 27.85 -24.24 -2.30
CA LYS A 759 26.82 -23.59 -1.47
C LYS A 759 25.40 -23.81 -2.00
N GLN A 760 25.22 -23.80 -3.32
CA GLN A 760 23.92 -24.01 -3.95
C GLN A 760 23.53 -25.49 -3.98
N LYS A 761 24.47 -26.42 -4.19
CA LYS A 761 24.25 -27.86 -4.04
C LYS A 761 23.82 -28.21 -2.61
N ALA A 762 24.38 -27.54 -1.60
CA ALA A 762 24.01 -27.68 -0.18
C ALA A 762 22.75 -26.89 0.25
N SER A 763 22.28 -25.93 -0.55
CA SER A 763 21.06 -25.15 -0.28
C SER A 763 19.84 -26.06 -0.13
N PRO A 764 18.83 -25.73 0.71
CA PRO A 764 17.57 -26.49 0.80
C PRO A 764 16.71 -26.44 -0.46
N ARG A 765 17.10 -25.65 -1.46
CA ARG A 765 16.39 -25.47 -2.72
C ARG A 765 17.35 -25.60 -3.90
N ASP A 766 16.79 -25.92 -5.07
CA ASP A 766 17.53 -25.92 -6.33
C ASP A 766 17.73 -24.48 -6.87
N ILE A 767 18.37 -24.36 -8.04
CA ILE A 767 18.65 -23.06 -8.66
C ILE A 767 17.40 -22.34 -9.20
N TRP A 768 16.27 -23.04 -9.30
CA TRP A 768 14.98 -22.48 -9.72
C TRP A 768 14.04 -22.20 -8.54
N GLY A 769 14.47 -22.50 -7.31
CA GLY A 769 13.75 -22.19 -6.09
C GLY A 769 12.79 -23.28 -5.63
N LEU A 770 12.87 -24.52 -6.13
CA LEU A 770 12.10 -25.66 -5.65
C LEU A 770 12.80 -26.33 -4.44
N PRO A 771 12.09 -26.76 -3.39
CA PRO A 771 12.70 -27.41 -2.23
C PRO A 771 13.20 -28.82 -2.55
N LYS A 772 14.40 -29.16 -2.08
CA LYS A 772 15.04 -30.46 -2.28
C LYS A 772 14.78 -31.40 -1.11
N ILE A 773 14.68 -32.70 -1.41
CA ILE A 773 14.48 -33.74 -0.39
C ILE A 773 15.84 -34.26 0.09
N PRO A 774 16.13 -34.21 1.40
CA PRO A 774 17.35 -34.80 1.94
C PRO A 774 17.36 -36.33 1.77
N GLN A 775 18.53 -36.90 1.51
CA GLN A 775 18.73 -38.34 1.51
C GLN A 775 18.80 -38.87 2.96
N LEU A 776 18.30 -40.08 3.20
CA LEU A 776 18.52 -40.80 4.46
C LEU A 776 20.02 -41.12 4.64
N SER A 777 20.53 -40.97 5.86
CA SER A 777 21.90 -41.39 6.21
C SER A 777 22.04 -42.92 6.25
N GLN A 778 23.22 -43.46 5.94
CA GLN A 778 23.47 -44.91 5.97
C GLN A 778 23.06 -45.56 7.28
N ASP A 779 23.46 -44.96 8.41
CA ASP A 779 23.17 -45.48 9.74
C ASP A 779 21.66 -45.73 9.96
N ARG A 780 20.79 -44.97 9.29
CA ARG A 780 19.34 -45.13 9.38
C ARG A 780 18.78 -46.07 8.33
N LEU A 781 19.47 -46.25 7.21
CA LEU A 781 19.15 -47.33 6.27
C LEU A 781 19.47 -48.69 6.91
N ASP A 782 20.64 -48.81 7.53
CA ASP A 782 21.15 -50.04 8.16
C ASP A 782 20.35 -50.41 9.41
N ASN A 783 20.05 -49.44 10.29
CA ASN A 783 19.28 -49.69 11.51
C ASN A 783 17.77 -49.81 11.29
N GLY A 784 17.27 -49.54 10.07
CA GLY A 784 15.84 -49.62 9.76
C GLY A 784 14.95 -48.68 10.59
N SER A 785 15.47 -47.56 11.10
CA SER A 785 14.69 -46.64 11.94
C SER A 785 13.63 -45.87 11.12
N TYR A 786 12.40 -45.84 11.64
CA TYR A 786 11.25 -45.12 11.08
C TYR A 786 10.91 -43.83 11.86
N ASP A 787 11.80 -43.41 12.75
CA ASP A 787 11.56 -42.27 13.65
C ASP A 787 11.65 -40.93 12.91
N LEU A 788 10.88 -39.95 13.41
CA LEU A 788 10.95 -38.56 12.94
C LEU A 788 12.22 -37.88 13.47
N TYR A 789 12.97 -37.25 12.58
CA TYR A 789 14.19 -36.53 12.93
C TYR A 789 14.23 -35.15 12.26
N ASP A 790 14.96 -34.23 12.89
CA ASP A 790 15.19 -32.89 12.36
C ASP A 790 16.29 -32.92 11.27
N VAL A 791 16.01 -32.25 10.15
CA VAL A 791 16.96 -32.08 9.06
C VAL A 791 18.01 -31.04 9.47
N LYS A 792 19.22 -31.53 9.80
CA LYS A 792 20.34 -30.67 10.22
C LYS A 792 20.97 -29.96 9.03
N LYS A 793 20.70 -28.66 8.91
CA LYS A 793 21.30 -27.80 7.86
C LYS A 793 22.83 -27.78 7.90
N SER A 794 23.44 -27.87 9.09
CA SER A 794 24.89 -27.94 9.26
C SER A 794 25.51 -29.14 8.55
N ASP A 795 24.80 -30.27 8.54
CA ASP A 795 25.31 -31.52 7.98
C ASP A 795 25.23 -31.50 6.45
N LEU A 796 24.23 -30.81 5.89
CA LEU A 796 24.10 -30.55 4.46
C LEU A 796 25.15 -29.56 3.95
N VAL A 797 25.43 -28.49 4.71
CA VAL A 797 26.47 -27.50 4.37
C VAL A 797 27.88 -28.08 4.48
N SER A 798 28.12 -28.96 5.47
CA SER A 798 29.42 -29.62 5.65
C SER A 798 29.64 -30.84 4.75
N GLY A 799 28.67 -31.20 3.90
CA GLY A 799 28.77 -32.36 2.99
C GLY A 799 28.65 -33.73 3.68
N LYS A 800 28.32 -33.77 4.97
CA LYS A 800 28.02 -35.00 5.72
C LYS A 800 26.70 -35.63 5.27
N ALA A 801 25.71 -34.80 4.98
CA ALA A 801 24.43 -35.18 4.38
C ALA A 801 24.33 -34.65 2.94
N SER A 802 23.49 -35.27 2.12
CA SER A 802 23.26 -34.89 0.73
C SER A 802 21.77 -34.91 0.42
N TYR A 803 21.37 -34.25 -0.67
CA TYR A 803 20.00 -34.34 -1.16
C TYR A 803 19.85 -35.54 -2.08
N ALA A 804 18.66 -36.14 -2.08
CA ALA A 804 18.32 -37.24 -2.98
C ALA A 804 18.43 -36.82 -4.46
N SER A 805 18.22 -35.54 -4.77
CA SER A 805 18.35 -34.91 -6.08
C SER A 805 18.85 -33.47 -5.92
N LEU A 806 19.60 -32.95 -6.88
CA LEU A 806 19.96 -31.52 -6.95
C LEU A 806 18.81 -30.67 -7.51
N LEU A 807 17.79 -31.30 -8.10
CA LEU A 807 16.53 -30.66 -8.45
C LEU A 807 15.55 -30.74 -7.30
N GLY A 808 14.75 -29.69 -7.14
CA GLY A 808 13.71 -29.63 -6.13
C GLY A 808 12.40 -30.24 -6.61
N ILE A 809 11.54 -30.58 -5.65
CA ILE A 809 10.22 -31.13 -5.89
C ILE A 809 9.27 -30.01 -6.26
N LYS A 810 8.51 -30.22 -7.33
CA LYS A 810 7.45 -29.29 -7.75
C LYS A 810 6.33 -29.29 -6.71
N ILE A 811 5.97 -28.10 -6.23
CA ILE A 811 4.89 -27.88 -5.26
C ILE A 811 3.94 -26.81 -5.80
N GLN A 812 2.65 -27.02 -5.63
CA GLN A 812 1.57 -26.24 -6.20
C GLN A 812 0.41 -26.07 -5.20
N GLY A 813 -0.42 -25.06 -5.38
CA GLY A 813 -1.53 -24.73 -4.47
C GLY A 813 -1.20 -23.79 -3.31
N LEU A 814 0.00 -23.20 -3.26
CA LEU A 814 0.37 -22.19 -2.26
C LEU A 814 -0.04 -20.79 -2.74
N VAL A 815 -1.34 -20.50 -2.68
CA VAL A 815 -1.92 -19.22 -3.10
C VAL A 815 -1.66 -18.15 -2.04
N ARG A 816 -0.94 -17.09 -2.43
CA ARG A 816 -0.65 -15.95 -1.56
C ARG A 816 -1.77 -14.90 -1.60
N PRO A 817 -2.35 -14.52 -0.45
CA PRO A 817 -3.03 -13.24 -0.30
C PRO A 817 -2.01 -12.09 -0.25
N ASN A 818 -2.48 -10.84 -0.30
CA ASN A 818 -1.64 -9.62 -0.25
C ASN A 818 -0.89 -9.42 1.10
N GLU A 819 -1.03 -10.35 2.03
CA GLU A 819 -0.56 -10.27 3.42
C GLU A 819 0.54 -11.31 3.69
N PRO A 820 1.48 -11.03 4.63
CA PRO A 820 2.56 -11.96 4.97
C PRO A 820 1.99 -13.30 5.46
N THR A 821 2.27 -14.37 4.71
CA THR A 821 1.62 -15.67 4.87
C THR A 821 2.64 -16.80 4.93
N LYS A 822 2.57 -17.63 5.98
CA LYS A 822 3.42 -18.83 6.16
C LYS A 822 2.64 -20.08 5.78
N PHE A 823 3.33 -21.10 5.25
CA PHE A 823 2.74 -22.40 4.91
C PHE A 823 3.52 -23.53 5.57
N ASN A 824 2.82 -24.45 6.23
CA ASN A 824 3.41 -25.68 6.78
C ASN A 824 2.61 -26.90 6.29
N PHE A 825 3.30 -27.88 5.72
CA PHE A 825 2.67 -29.09 5.20
C PHE A 825 3.67 -30.23 5.12
N THR A 826 3.17 -31.45 5.00
CA THR A 826 3.99 -32.67 4.96
C THR A 826 3.76 -33.41 3.66
N ILE A 827 4.83 -33.75 2.94
CA ILE A 827 4.79 -34.47 1.66
C ILE A 827 5.39 -35.87 1.79
N SER A 828 4.84 -36.84 1.06
CA SER A 828 5.36 -38.21 0.98
C SER A 828 5.97 -38.46 -0.40
N THR A 829 7.30 -38.51 -0.49
CA THR A 829 8.04 -38.64 -1.74
C THR A 829 8.93 -39.88 -1.75
N SER A 830 9.19 -40.42 -2.93
CA SER A 830 10.10 -41.53 -3.18
C SER A 830 11.27 -41.12 -4.08
N TYR A 831 12.43 -41.74 -3.86
CA TYR A 831 13.62 -41.56 -4.70
C TYR A 831 14.38 -42.89 -4.87
N PHE A 832 15.16 -43.00 -5.95
CA PHE A 832 16.00 -44.17 -6.21
C PHE A 832 17.27 -44.12 -5.35
N HIS A 833 17.42 -45.04 -4.42
CA HIS A 833 18.69 -45.28 -3.75
C HIS A 833 19.54 -46.24 -4.57
N VAL A 834 20.71 -45.78 -4.99
CA VAL A 834 21.65 -46.59 -5.77
C VAL A 834 22.77 -47.04 -4.85
N ASP A 835 22.84 -48.36 -4.63
CA ASP A 835 23.92 -48.98 -3.86
C ASP A 835 24.94 -49.61 -4.80
N CYS A 836 26.23 -49.32 -4.62
CA CYS A 836 27.29 -49.63 -5.58
C CYS A 836 28.52 -50.20 -4.88
N ASP A 837 28.95 -51.36 -5.35
CA ASP A 837 30.15 -52.05 -4.89
C ASP A 837 31.21 -52.13 -5.99
N PHE A 838 32.46 -51.87 -5.62
CA PHE A 838 33.59 -52.11 -6.52
C PHE A 838 33.84 -53.61 -6.64
N VAL A 839 33.86 -54.13 -7.87
CA VAL A 839 33.93 -55.57 -8.14
C VAL A 839 35.32 -55.99 -8.61
N ASP A 840 35.86 -55.33 -9.64
CA ASP A 840 37.10 -55.77 -10.28
C ASP A 840 37.81 -54.62 -11.02
N SER A 841 39.11 -54.78 -11.28
CA SER A 841 39.84 -53.98 -12.25
C SER A 841 40.84 -54.84 -13.03
N PHE A 842 40.79 -54.78 -14.35
CA PHE A 842 41.66 -55.60 -15.22
C PHE A 842 42.09 -54.86 -16.49
N ASP A 843 43.18 -55.33 -17.12
CA ASP A 843 43.70 -54.80 -18.38
C ASP A 843 43.32 -55.75 -19.54
N PRO A 844 42.44 -55.35 -20.47
CA PRO A 844 42.01 -56.17 -21.60
C PRO A 844 43.14 -56.50 -22.58
N LEU A 845 44.27 -55.77 -22.53
CA LEU A 845 45.44 -55.99 -23.38
C LEU A 845 46.53 -56.83 -22.69
N ARG A 846 46.35 -57.22 -21.41
CA ARG A 846 47.36 -57.98 -20.64
C ARG A 846 46.73 -59.11 -19.81
N GLY A 847 47.12 -60.36 -20.11
CA GLY A 847 46.72 -61.56 -19.36
C GLY A 847 45.58 -62.36 -20.00
N LYS A 848 45.24 -63.51 -19.41
CA LYS A 848 44.03 -64.28 -19.80
C LYS A 848 42.81 -63.70 -19.07
N LEU A 849 41.84 -63.20 -19.81
CA LEU A 849 40.57 -62.72 -19.28
C LEU A 849 39.68 -63.90 -18.86
N THR A 850 38.91 -63.72 -17.79
CA THR A 850 37.81 -64.63 -17.43
C THR A 850 36.62 -64.42 -18.37
N GLN A 851 35.72 -65.39 -18.49
CA GLN A 851 34.55 -65.29 -19.37
C GLN A 851 33.68 -64.06 -19.08
N ASN A 852 33.53 -63.69 -17.80
CA ASN A 852 32.80 -62.48 -17.41
C ASN A 852 33.54 -61.20 -17.85
N GLN A 853 34.87 -61.16 -17.70
CA GLN A 853 35.69 -60.05 -18.19
C GLN A 853 35.63 -59.93 -19.72
N THR A 854 35.60 -61.06 -20.46
CA THR A 854 35.40 -61.06 -21.92
C THR A 854 34.05 -60.49 -22.31
N ASN A 855 32.97 -60.88 -21.65
CA ASN A 855 31.63 -60.33 -21.90
C ASN A 855 31.58 -58.81 -21.65
N ILE A 856 32.25 -58.34 -20.59
CA ILE A 856 32.36 -56.91 -20.27
C ILE A 856 33.11 -56.15 -21.35
N VAL A 857 34.23 -56.69 -21.81
CA VAL A 857 35.03 -56.10 -22.89
C VAL A 857 34.26 -56.04 -24.19
N ASP A 858 33.58 -57.13 -24.56
CA ASP A 858 32.77 -57.19 -25.79
C ASP A 858 31.61 -56.19 -25.75
N LEU A 859 30.90 -56.07 -24.63
CA LEU A 859 29.82 -55.10 -24.47
C LEU A 859 30.33 -53.65 -24.46
N PHE A 860 31.45 -53.40 -23.79
CA PHE A 860 32.10 -52.09 -23.76
C PHE A 860 32.51 -51.61 -25.16
N TYR A 861 33.11 -52.48 -25.99
CA TYR A 861 33.48 -52.14 -27.37
C TYR A 861 32.32 -52.18 -28.36
N LYS A 862 31.24 -52.92 -28.07
CA LYS A 862 30.02 -52.99 -28.90
C LYS A 862 29.13 -51.76 -28.74
N TYR A 863 29.09 -51.17 -27.54
CA TYR A 863 28.34 -49.96 -27.24
C TYR A 863 29.27 -48.83 -26.79
N PRO A 864 30.23 -48.39 -27.63
CA PRO A 864 31.15 -47.33 -27.24
C PRO A 864 30.35 -46.04 -27.08
N SER A 865 30.16 -45.58 -25.84
CA SER A 865 29.81 -44.18 -25.61
C SER A 865 31.02 -43.31 -25.96
N PHE A 866 30.79 -42.11 -26.50
CA PHE A 866 31.87 -41.15 -26.74
C PHE A 866 32.62 -40.78 -25.44
N SER A 867 31.95 -40.97 -24.28
CA SER A 867 32.45 -40.82 -22.91
C SER A 867 33.07 -42.09 -22.34
N ALA A 868 34.07 -41.96 -21.46
CA ALA A 868 34.65 -43.05 -20.66
C ALA A 868 33.72 -43.61 -19.55
N PHE A 869 32.47 -43.15 -19.51
CA PHE A 869 31.42 -43.48 -18.56
C PHE A 869 30.37 -44.39 -19.22
N ASN A 870 30.39 -45.70 -18.93
CA ASN A 870 29.42 -46.65 -19.46
C ASN A 870 28.56 -47.25 -18.35
N ILE A 871 27.24 -47.15 -18.49
CA ILE A 871 26.27 -47.83 -17.63
C ILE A 871 25.55 -48.87 -18.48
N LEU A 872 25.68 -50.14 -18.09
CA LEU A 872 25.13 -51.26 -18.84
C LEU A 872 24.15 -52.04 -17.95
N PRO A 873 22.91 -52.27 -18.40
CA PRO A 873 21.97 -53.18 -17.74
C PRO A 873 22.60 -54.54 -17.44
N GLN A 874 22.38 -55.10 -16.24
CA GLN A 874 22.95 -56.42 -15.91
C GLN A 874 22.38 -57.54 -16.80
N SER A 875 21.14 -57.40 -17.26
CA SER A 875 20.50 -58.33 -18.20
C SER A 875 21.25 -58.51 -19.53
N TRP A 876 22.16 -57.59 -19.89
CA TRP A 876 23.02 -57.73 -21.07
C TRP A 876 24.22 -58.65 -20.85
N PHE A 877 24.53 -59.02 -19.60
CA PHE A 877 25.67 -59.85 -19.20
C PHE A 877 25.29 -61.28 -18.82
N ASN A 878 24.02 -61.55 -18.55
CA ASN A 878 23.54 -62.89 -18.22
C ASN A 878 23.54 -63.74 -19.51
N ALA A 879 24.50 -64.67 -19.61
CA ALA A 879 24.64 -65.55 -20.76
C ALA A 879 23.52 -66.60 -20.89
N ASP A 880 22.69 -66.77 -19.84
CA ASP A 880 21.77 -67.89 -19.71
C ASP A 880 20.28 -67.52 -19.84
N GLY A 881 19.94 -66.26 -20.15
CA GLY A 881 18.54 -65.86 -20.39
C GLY A 881 17.60 -66.05 -19.19
N GLU A 882 18.14 -66.05 -17.96
CA GLU A 882 17.36 -66.08 -16.73
C GLU A 882 16.51 -64.80 -16.64
N GLU A 883 15.18 -64.94 -16.55
CA GLU A 883 14.25 -63.83 -16.35
C GLU A 883 14.56 -63.14 -15.01
N ASP A 884 14.83 -61.84 -15.04
CA ASP A 884 14.98 -61.03 -13.83
C ASP A 884 13.69 -61.15 -12.98
N ASP A 885 13.81 -61.59 -11.72
CA ASP A 885 12.70 -61.60 -10.77
C ASP A 885 12.14 -60.17 -10.66
N ILE A 886 10.85 -60.01 -10.95
CA ILE A 886 10.12 -58.73 -10.88
C ILE A 886 10.26 -58.06 -9.50
N ASN A 887 10.57 -58.84 -8.45
CA ASN A 887 10.73 -58.34 -7.09
C ASN A 887 12.19 -57.96 -6.73
N SER A 888 13.15 -58.22 -7.61
CA SER A 888 14.57 -57.91 -7.37
C SER A 888 14.92 -56.47 -7.78
N PRO A 889 15.79 -55.78 -7.02
CA PRO A 889 16.25 -54.44 -7.38
C PRO A 889 16.95 -54.45 -8.74
N TYR A 890 16.71 -53.43 -9.56
CA TYR A 890 17.32 -53.37 -10.89
C TYR A 890 18.83 -53.19 -10.77
N GLN A 891 19.59 -54.09 -11.40
CA GLN A 891 21.04 -54.11 -11.32
C GLN A 891 21.68 -53.60 -12.61
N PHE A 892 22.75 -52.84 -12.48
CA PHE A 892 23.54 -52.35 -13.61
C PHE A 892 25.03 -52.30 -13.28
N ILE A 893 25.85 -52.35 -14.32
CA ILE A 893 27.31 -52.29 -14.20
C ILE A 893 27.78 -50.94 -14.72
N TYR A 894 28.56 -50.25 -13.89
CA TYR A 894 29.32 -49.06 -14.27
C TYR A 894 30.75 -49.46 -14.62
N VAL A 895 31.18 -49.17 -15.85
CA VAL A 895 32.51 -49.48 -16.36
C VAL A 895 33.24 -48.19 -16.73
N LYS A 896 34.48 -48.06 -16.26
CA LYS A 896 35.35 -46.91 -16.55
C LYS A 896 36.70 -47.34 -17.12
N GLN A 897 37.10 -46.71 -18.21
CA GLN A 897 38.46 -46.83 -18.76
C GLN A 897 39.34 -45.64 -18.31
N MET A 898 40.51 -45.93 -17.75
CA MET A 898 41.49 -44.91 -17.34
C MET A 898 42.65 -44.84 -18.33
N ARG A 899 43.42 -43.74 -18.33
CA ARG A 899 44.63 -43.53 -19.17
C ARG A 899 45.48 -44.81 -19.30
N GLY A 900 45.38 -45.46 -20.47
CA GLY A 900 45.86 -46.83 -20.71
C GLY A 900 44.72 -47.76 -21.17
N SER A 901 44.86 -49.06 -20.95
CA SER A 901 43.82 -50.07 -21.26
C SER A 901 43.04 -50.56 -20.03
N GLN A 902 43.45 -50.21 -18.80
CA GLN A 902 42.81 -50.69 -17.56
C GLN A 902 41.33 -50.28 -17.45
N LEU A 903 40.46 -51.27 -17.20
CA LEU A 903 39.04 -51.10 -16.90
C LEU A 903 38.77 -51.29 -15.40
N TYR A 904 37.87 -50.48 -14.86
CA TYR A 904 37.33 -50.58 -13.50
C TYR A 904 35.83 -50.90 -13.58
N VAL A 905 35.40 -51.90 -12.81
CA VAL A 905 34.03 -52.43 -12.83
C VAL A 905 33.39 -52.24 -11.47
N VAL A 906 32.27 -51.53 -11.45
CA VAL A 906 31.43 -51.29 -10.26
C VAL A 906 30.05 -51.87 -10.54
N LYS A 907 29.54 -52.70 -9.64
CA LYS A 907 28.19 -53.24 -9.72
C LYS A 907 27.27 -52.42 -8.83
N CYS A 908 26.15 -51.98 -9.37
CA CYS A 908 25.17 -51.18 -8.65
C CYS A 908 23.78 -51.84 -8.68
N ALA A 909 23.02 -51.67 -7.61
CA ALA A 909 21.63 -52.06 -7.46
C ALA A 909 20.77 -50.85 -7.08
N THR A 910 19.56 -50.74 -7.64
CA THR A 910 18.63 -49.64 -7.32
C THR A 910 17.50 -50.13 -6.40
N HIS A 911 17.24 -49.34 -5.36
CA HIS A 911 16.18 -49.57 -4.38
C HIS A 911 15.29 -48.33 -4.28
N GLU A 912 14.00 -48.50 -4.02
CA GLU A 912 13.12 -47.36 -3.72
C GLU A 912 13.21 -47.00 -2.23
N ILE A 913 13.41 -45.72 -1.93
CA ILE A 913 13.29 -45.18 -0.57
C ILE A 913 12.14 -44.20 -0.51
N LYS A 914 11.16 -44.48 0.34
CA LYS A 914 10.01 -43.61 0.60
C LYS A 914 10.20 -42.84 1.90
N VAL A 915 10.06 -41.52 1.82
CA VAL A 915 10.24 -40.59 2.94
C VAL A 915 9.06 -39.65 3.05
N GLU A 916 8.69 -39.36 4.29
CA GLU A 916 7.77 -38.29 4.62
C GLU A 916 8.60 -37.09 5.09
N THR A 917 8.39 -35.92 4.47
CA THR A 917 9.16 -34.70 4.73
C THR A 917 8.22 -33.53 5.05
N THR A 918 8.45 -32.88 6.19
CA THR A 918 7.73 -31.67 6.59
C THR A 918 8.41 -30.45 5.98
N ILE A 919 7.69 -29.73 5.12
CA ILE A 919 8.14 -28.51 4.44
C ILE A 919 7.54 -27.29 5.15
N HIS A 920 8.39 -26.30 5.41
CA HIS A 920 7.97 -25.01 5.94
C HIS A 920 8.34 -23.90 4.97
N CYS A 921 7.40 -23.02 4.66
CA CYS A 921 7.60 -21.84 3.83
C CYS A 921 7.33 -20.59 4.67
N GLY A 922 8.35 -19.74 4.81
CA GLY A 922 8.26 -18.46 5.53
C GLY A 922 7.37 -17.42 4.83
N PRO A 923 7.15 -16.24 5.46
CA PRO A 923 6.18 -15.22 5.03
C PRO A 923 6.50 -14.50 3.70
N GLY A 924 7.63 -14.84 3.08
CA GLY A 924 8.09 -14.30 1.80
C GLY A 924 7.71 -15.19 0.61
N ASP A 925 8.45 -15.07 -0.49
CA ASP A 925 8.20 -15.90 -1.67
C ASP A 925 8.47 -17.39 -1.37
N PRO A 926 7.52 -18.32 -1.58
CA PRO A 926 7.76 -19.75 -1.45
C PRO A 926 9.02 -20.23 -2.19
N ALA A 927 9.35 -19.63 -3.34
CA ALA A 927 10.57 -19.93 -4.09
C ALA A 927 11.86 -19.58 -3.33
N THR A 928 11.79 -18.70 -2.34
CA THR A 928 12.92 -18.25 -1.51
C THR A 928 12.77 -18.60 -0.03
N THR A 929 11.65 -19.16 0.40
CA THR A 929 11.38 -19.46 1.81
C THR A 929 11.03 -20.91 2.12
N CYS A 930 10.62 -21.72 1.14
CA CYS A 930 10.32 -23.14 1.39
C CYS A 930 11.60 -23.95 1.66
N GLU A 931 11.59 -24.77 2.71
CA GLU A 931 12.69 -25.67 3.08
C GLU A 931 12.19 -26.90 3.87
N PRO A 932 12.90 -28.04 3.79
CA PRO A 932 12.62 -29.21 4.62
C PRO A 932 13.07 -28.97 6.07
N ARG A 933 12.25 -29.40 7.03
CA ARG A 933 12.51 -29.24 8.47
C ARG A 933 12.64 -30.55 9.20
N GLN A 934 11.72 -31.47 8.96
CA GLN A 934 11.69 -32.78 9.60
C GLN A 934 11.44 -33.85 8.55
N GLN A 935 11.95 -35.05 8.78
CA GLN A 935 11.82 -36.16 7.84
C GLN A 935 11.75 -37.49 8.59
N ARG A 936 11.10 -38.49 8.01
CA ARG A 936 11.14 -39.89 8.46
C ARG A 936 11.04 -40.85 7.28
N ARG A 937 11.52 -42.08 7.48
CA ARG A 937 11.32 -43.19 6.54
C ARG A 937 9.91 -43.75 6.70
N LEU A 938 9.28 -44.17 5.60
CA LEU A 938 8.01 -44.88 5.63
C LEU A 938 8.22 -46.38 5.34
N SER A 939 7.43 -47.26 5.99
CA SER A 939 7.44 -48.70 5.71
C SER A 939 6.71 -49.02 4.41
N THR A 940 7.27 -49.94 3.63
CA THR A 940 6.71 -50.48 2.39
C THR A 940 5.76 -51.69 2.61
N GLU A 941 5.60 -52.18 3.85
CA GLU A 941 4.95 -53.48 4.13
C GLU A 941 3.42 -53.48 4.29
N ASN A 942 2.73 -52.32 4.33
CA ASN A 942 1.29 -52.26 4.67
C ASN A 942 0.33 -51.99 3.49
N GLN A 943 0.74 -52.27 2.24
CA GLN A 943 -0.18 -52.30 1.11
C GLN A 943 -0.47 -53.75 0.71
N THR A 944 -1.49 -54.35 1.34
CA THR A 944 -2.03 -55.69 1.03
C THR A 944 -2.79 -55.74 -0.31
N GLY A 945 -2.24 -55.11 -1.34
CA GLY A 945 -2.79 -55.06 -2.68
C GLY A 945 -1.73 -54.47 -3.61
N THR A 946 -0.91 -55.34 -4.20
CA THR A 946 -0.02 -55.02 -5.33
C THR A 946 0.85 -53.79 -5.11
N SER A 947 1.85 -53.91 -4.23
CA SER A 947 2.90 -52.89 -4.05
C SER A 947 4.26 -53.46 -4.44
N LEU A 948 4.43 -53.60 -5.74
CA LEU A 948 5.58 -53.14 -6.50
C LEU A 948 4.93 -52.66 -7.78
N PHE A 949 4.79 -51.34 -7.96
CA PHE A 949 4.03 -50.74 -9.07
C PHE A 949 2.49 -50.95 -8.98
N PRO A 950 1.66 -50.00 -9.44
CA PRO A 950 0.21 -50.18 -9.46
C PRO A 950 -0.14 -51.36 -10.39
N PRO A 951 -1.20 -52.14 -10.10
CA PRO A 951 -1.52 -53.42 -10.76
C PRO A 951 -1.99 -53.30 -12.22
N SER A 952 -1.94 -52.11 -12.81
CA SER A 952 -2.47 -51.83 -14.14
C SER A 952 -1.41 -51.54 -15.20
N VAL A 953 -0.32 -52.31 -15.23
CA VAL A 953 0.43 -52.58 -16.48
C VAL A 953 1.07 -53.97 -16.35
N THR A 954 0.40 -55.01 -16.86
CA THR A 954 0.92 -56.37 -16.87
C THR A 954 2.01 -56.56 -17.95
N ARG A 955 3.07 -57.29 -17.55
CA ARG A 955 3.93 -58.22 -18.31
C ARG A 955 4.85 -57.74 -19.46
N SER A 956 4.95 -56.45 -19.75
CA SER A 956 6.01 -55.91 -20.61
C SER A 956 6.46 -54.56 -20.05
N ASP A 957 7.40 -54.59 -19.11
CA ASP A 957 7.60 -53.52 -18.14
C ASP A 957 8.22 -52.25 -18.75
N LEU A 958 7.33 -51.37 -19.21
CA LEU A 958 7.68 -50.07 -19.78
C LEU A 958 8.54 -49.25 -18.83
N ARG A 959 8.38 -49.41 -17.50
CA ARG A 959 9.18 -48.68 -16.51
C ARG A 959 10.62 -49.17 -16.47
N LEU A 960 10.83 -50.49 -16.45
CA LEU A 960 12.18 -51.07 -16.53
C LEU A 960 12.86 -50.70 -17.85
N LYS A 961 12.10 -50.70 -18.95
CA LYS A 961 12.58 -50.25 -20.25
C LYS A 961 12.98 -48.76 -20.23
N GLU A 962 12.15 -47.88 -19.67
CA GLU A 962 12.47 -46.45 -19.50
C GLU A 962 13.66 -46.23 -18.56
N LEU A 963 13.75 -46.98 -17.47
CA LEU A 963 14.88 -46.93 -16.54
C LEU A 963 16.18 -47.34 -17.24
N SER A 964 16.15 -48.40 -18.05
CA SER A 964 17.29 -48.85 -18.85
C SER A 964 17.74 -47.80 -19.87
N TYR A 965 16.78 -47.13 -20.53
CA TYR A 965 17.08 -46.04 -21.46
C TYR A 965 17.60 -44.79 -20.76
N ALA A 966 17.03 -44.43 -19.62
CA ALA A 966 17.49 -43.30 -18.83
C ALA A 966 18.93 -43.51 -18.35
N LEU A 967 19.26 -44.71 -17.85
CA LEU A 967 20.63 -45.06 -17.44
C LEU A 967 21.63 -44.98 -18.61
N TYR A 968 21.24 -45.48 -19.79
CA TYR A 968 22.06 -45.37 -21.00
C TYR A 968 22.23 -43.91 -21.47
N ALA A 969 21.15 -43.12 -21.49
CA ALA A 969 21.17 -41.74 -21.97
C ALA A 969 21.86 -40.78 -20.98
N TRP A 970 21.80 -41.09 -19.69
CA TRP A 970 22.44 -40.31 -18.62
C TRP A 970 23.94 -40.19 -18.81
N ALA A 971 24.58 -41.26 -19.30
CA ALA A 971 26.01 -41.29 -19.59
C ALA A 971 26.47 -40.15 -20.52
N GLN A 972 25.58 -39.65 -21.36
CA GLN A 972 25.86 -38.62 -22.36
C GLN A 972 25.32 -37.23 -21.97
N ALA A 973 24.74 -37.09 -20.77
CA ALA A 973 23.94 -35.92 -20.40
C ALA A 973 24.74 -34.65 -20.07
N SER A 974 25.96 -34.81 -19.54
CA SER A 974 26.79 -33.67 -19.10
C SER A 974 27.71 -33.09 -20.19
N GLY A 975 27.65 -33.62 -21.42
CA GLY A 975 28.58 -33.29 -22.51
C GLY A 975 29.96 -33.92 -22.33
N ASP A 976 30.69 -34.11 -23.43
CA ASP A 976 32.04 -34.72 -23.43
C ASP A 976 33.03 -34.00 -24.37
N LYS A 977 34.32 -34.13 -24.07
CA LYS A 977 35.46 -33.71 -24.91
C LYS A 977 36.42 -34.87 -25.14
N ASP A 978 36.50 -35.31 -26.39
CA ASP A 978 37.60 -36.06 -27.01
C ASP A 978 38.07 -37.36 -26.31
N GLY A 979 37.19 -38.12 -25.65
CA GLY A 979 37.42 -39.53 -25.23
C GLY A 979 38.58 -39.79 -24.25
N VAL A 980 39.35 -38.76 -23.89
CA VAL A 980 40.57 -38.81 -23.05
C VAL A 980 40.38 -38.06 -21.73
N GLN A 981 39.28 -37.33 -21.55
CA GLN A 981 38.96 -36.58 -20.32
C GLN A 981 37.71 -37.15 -19.63
N PRO A 982 37.63 -37.10 -18.29
CA PRO A 982 36.42 -37.51 -17.58
C PRO A 982 35.29 -36.50 -17.82
N SER A 983 34.08 -36.98 -18.03
CA SER A 983 32.88 -36.17 -18.11
C SER A 983 32.60 -35.45 -16.78
N PRO A 984 31.85 -34.33 -16.80
CA PRO A 984 31.48 -33.66 -15.56
C PRO A 984 30.65 -34.54 -14.61
N SER A 985 29.85 -35.48 -15.12
CA SER A 985 29.14 -36.46 -14.29
C SER A 985 30.12 -37.35 -13.52
N GLU A 986 31.16 -37.85 -14.17
CA GLU A 986 32.22 -38.64 -13.53
C GLU A 986 32.98 -37.83 -12.47
N MET A 987 33.31 -36.58 -12.81
CA MET A 987 34.00 -35.68 -11.90
C MET A 987 33.16 -35.37 -10.66
N TYR A 988 31.84 -35.26 -10.79
CA TYR A 988 30.93 -35.11 -9.65
C TYR A 988 30.97 -36.34 -8.73
N LEU A 989 30.86 -37.55 -9.29
CA LEU A 989 30.92 -38.79 -8.51
C LEU A 989 32.25 -38.92 -7.73
N MET A 990 33.36 -38.44 -8.30
CA MET A 990 34.70 -38.57 -7.70
C MET A 990 35.10 -37.43 -6.75
N LYS A 991 34.92 -36.16 -7.14
CA LYS A 991 35.47 -34.99 -6.43
C LYS A 991 34.46 -33.94 -5.95
N ASP A 992 33.20 -33.96 -6.40
CA ASP A 992 32.02 -33.17 -5.93
C ASP A 992 32.11 -31.63 -5.99
N GLU A 993 33.23 -31.03 -5.55
CA GLU A 993 33.34 -29.60 -5.32
C GLU A 993 33.25 -28.79 -6.63
N ASN A 994 33.93 -29.23 -7.69
CA ASN A 994 33.87 -28.60 -9.03
C ASN A 994 33.89 -29.64 -10.17
N PRO A 995 32.73 -30.16 -10.60
CA PRO A 995 32.67 -31.20 -11.62
C PRO A 995 33.20 -30.78 -13.00
N TYR A 996 33.30 -29.47 -13.24
CA TYR A 996 33.79 -28.89 -14.50
C TYR A 996 35.24 -28.37 -14.40
N GLU A 997 35.91 -28.59 -13.27
CA GLU A 997 37.32 -28.25 -13.10
C GLU A 997 38.19 -29.34 -13.74
N PHE A 998 38.85 -28.98 -14.84
CA PHE A 998 39.61 -29.93 -15.66
C PHE A 998 40.84 -30.45 -14.90
N THR A 999 40.86 -31.75 -14.64
CA THR A 999 42.06 -32.46 -14.17
C THR A 999 42.38 -33.58 -15.15
N SER A 1000 43.67 -33.86 -15.36
CA SER A 1000 44.10 -35.01 -16.16
C SER A 1000 43.60 -36.31 -15.53
N GLN A 1001 43.23 -37.30 -16.36
CA GLN A 1001 42.80 -38.62 -15.87
C GLN A 1001 43.89 -39.22 -14.94
N LEU A 1002 43.64 -39.20 -13.63
CA LEU A 1002 44.48 -39.84 -12.61
C LEU A 1002 43.89 -41.21 -12.27
N PRO A 1003 44.65 -42.32 -12.33
CA PRO A 1003 44.16 -43.63 -11.93
C PRO A 1003 43.52 -43.58 -10.54
N TRP A 1004 42.46 -44.35 -10.31
CA TRP A 1004 41.81 -44.41 -9.00
C TRP A 1004 42.85 -44.83 -7.96
N THR A 1005 43.11 -43.93 -7.01
CA THR A 1005 44.06 -44.21 -5.93
C THR A 1005 43.42 -45.17 -4.94
N LYS A 1006 44.23 -45.76 -4.04
CA LYS A 1006 43.69 -46.55 -2.92
C LYS A 1006 42.74 -45.73 -2.05
N GLU A 1007 42.94 -44.42 -1.94
CA GLU A 1007 42.05 -43.51 -1.20
C GLU A 1007 40.73 -43.26 -1.95
N ASP A 1008 40.73 -43.25 -3.28
CA ASP A 1008 39.50 -43.14 -4.06
C ASP A 1008 38.70 -44.44 -4.03
N LEU A 1009 39.38 -45.59 -4.05
CA LEU A 1009 38.77 -46.89 -3.84
C LEU A 1009 38.20 -47.03 -2.41
N ALA A 1010 38.83 -46.42 -1.41
CA ALA A 1010 38.32 -46.39 -0.03
C ALA A 1010 37.06 -45.54 0.17
N LYS A 1011 36.70 -44.68 -0.81
CA LYS A 1011 35.43 -43.95 -0.82
C LYS A 1011 34.24 -44.81 -1.31
N PHE A 1012 34.53 -45.97 -1.91
CA PHE A 1012 33.53 -47.01 -2.16
C PHE A 1012 33.30 -47.82 -0.88
N PRO A 1013 32.07 -48.28 -0.61
CA PRO A 1013 30.84 -48.10 -1.40
C PRO A 1013 30.12 -46.77 -1.10
N TYR A 1014 30.20 -46.27 0.13
CA TYR A 1014 29.23 -45.31 0.65
C TYR A 1014 29.20 -43.93 -0.06
N VAL A 1015 30.35 -43.27 -0.24
CA VAL A 1015 30.38 -41.91 -0.82
C VAL A 1015 30.02 -41.96 -2.30
N PHE A 1016 30.44 -43.03 -2.98
CA PHE A 1016 30.10 -43.28 -4.38
C PHE A 1016 28.60 -43.57 -4.55
N SER A 1017 28.02 -44.52 -3.81
CA SER A 1017 26.58 -44.83 -3.78
C SER A 1017 25.73 -43.57 -3.53
N ARG A 1018 26.14 -42.74 -2.55
CA ARG A 1018 25.47 -41.48 -2.21
C ARG A 1018 25.45 -40.49 -3.38
N ARG A 1019 26.61 -40.24 -4.01
CA ARG A 1019 26.70 -39.31 -5.15
C ARG A 1019 26.03 -39.86 -6.40
N MET A 1020 26.11 -41.18 -6.61
CA MET A 1020 25.44 -41.88 -7.70
C MET A 1020 23.92 -41.75 -7.57
N THR A 1021 23.40 -41.91 -6.35
CA THR A 1021 22.00 -41.64 -5.98
C THR A 1021 21.62 -40.21 -6.35
N THR A 1022 22.33 -39.20 -5.82
CA THR A 1022 22.01 -37.79 -6.11
C THR A 1022 22.04 -37.48 -7.61
N ALA A 1023 23.09 -37.91 -8.30
CA ALA A 1023 23.30 -37.60 -9.70
C ALA A 1023 22.27 -38.29 -10.62
N PHE A 1024 21.95 -39.56 -10.36
CA PHE A 1024 20.95 -40.29 -11.15
C PHE A 1024 19.56 -39.70 -10.96
N ASN A 1025 19.11 -39.46 -9.71
CA ASN A 1025 17.80 -38.85 -9.48
C ASN A 1025 17.71 -37.43 -10.07
N THR A 1026 18.81 -36.65 -10.04
CA THR A 1026 18.82 -35.33 -10.71
C THR A 1026 18.58 -35.45 -12.21
N TYR A 1027 19.18 -36.44 -12.87
CA TYR A 1027 18.94 -36.71 -14.29
C TYR A 1027 17.52 -37.23 -14.54
N TRP A 1028 17.06 -38.18 -13.70
CA TRP A 1028 15.72 -38.75 -13.74
C TRP A 1028 14.65 -37.65 -13.66
N ASP A 1029 14.72 -36.82 -12.62
CA ASP A 1029 13.79 -35.71 -12.37
C ASP A 1029 13.77 -34.73 -13.56
N ALA A 1030 14.94 -34.40 -14.11
CA ALA A 1030 15.06 -33.51 -15.26
C ALA A 1030 14.29 -34.00 -16.49
N GLY A 1031 14.19 -35.31 -16.72
CA GLY A 1031 13.45 -35.88 -17.85
C GLY A 1031 11.98 -36.16 -17.62
N LEU A 1032 11.50 -36.02 -16.38
CA LEU A 1032 10.07 -36.04 -16.09
C LEU A 1032 9.39 -34.78 -16.63
N ASN A 1033 9.90 -33.59 -16.27
CA ASN A 1033 9.32 -32.32 -16.70
C ASN A 1033 10.34 -31.16 -16.72
N PRO A 1034 11.23 -31.07 -17.73
CA PRO A 1034 12.30 -30.06 -17.75
C PRO A 1034 11.73 -28.62 -17.81
N GLY A 1035 10.59 -28.41 -18.48
CA GLY A 1035 9.90 -27.12 -18.50
C GLY A 1035 9.28 -26.76 -17.15
N GLY A 1036 8.77 -27.74 -16.41
CA GLY A 1036 8.18 -27.55 -15.09
C GLY A 1036 9.19 -27.24 -13.99
N HIS A 1037 10.42 -27.75 -14.10
CA HIS A 1037 11.52 -27.39 -13.19
C HIS A 1037 12.04 -25.97 -13.43
N THR A 1038 12.03 -25.50 -14.69
CA THR A 1038 12.54 -24.17 -15.04
C THR A 1038 11.48 -23.06 -14.95
N ASN A 1039 10.20 -23.40 -15.12
CA ASN A 1039 9.05 -22.48 -14.98
C ASN A 1039 8.31 -22.71 -13.66
N VAL A 1040 8.91 -22.26 -12.56
CA VAL A 1040 8.41 -22.51 -11.20
C VAL A 1040 7.23 -21.60 -10.86
N SER A 1041 6.08 -22.21 -10.54
CA SER A 1041 4.91 -21.52 -10.02
C SER A 1041 4.28 -22.33 -8.89
N TYR A 1042 4.20 -21.71 -7.71
CA TYR A 1042 3.61 -22.30 -6.52
C TYR A 1042 2.09 -22.05 -6.39
N SER A 1043 1.56 -21.02 -7.06
CA SER A 1043 0.15 -20.61 -6.96
C SER A 1043 -0.77 -21.36 -7.93
N THR A 1044 -0.21 -22.00 -8.95
CA THR A 1044 -0.99 -22.75 -9.94
C THR A 1044 -1.58 -24.01 -9.32
N ILE A 1045 -2.85 -24.29 -9.61
CA ILE A 1045 -3.50 -25.58 -9.29
C ILE A 1045 -3.32 -26.48 -10.51
N PRO A 1046 -2.94 -27.76 -10.35
CA PRO A 1046 -2.83 -28.68 -11.48
C PRO A 1046 -4.20 -28.89 -12.16
N LEU A 1047 -4.24 -28.78 -13.49
CA LEU A 1047 -5.47 -28.76 -14.28
C LEU A 1047 -6.15 -30.14 -14.42
N HIS A 1048 -5.49 -31.24 -14.08
CA HIS A 1048 -6.07 -32.58 -14.17
C HIS A 1048 -5.45 -33.51 -13.12
N ASN A 1049 -6.30 -34.13 -12.31
CA ASN A 1049 -5.94 -35.25 -11.45
C ASN A 1049 -6.94 -36.37 -11.71
N MET A 1050 -6.83 -37.10 -12.84
CA MET A 1050 -7.62 -38.31 -13.04
C MET A 1050 -6.87 -39.36 -13.86
N ASN A 1051 -6.87 -40.56 -13.28
CA ASN A 1051 -6.58 -41.86 -13.87
C ASN A 1051 -7.20 -41.98 -15.27
N GLY A 1052 -6.43 -42.40 -16.27
CA GLY A 1052 -6.96 -42.57 -17.62
C GLY A 1052 -6.01 -43.34 -18.51
N LEU A 1053 -5.72 -44.59 -18.18
CA LEU A 1053 -4.94 -45.54 -18.99
C LEU A 1053 -5.61 -45.92 -20.35
N GLU A 1054 -6.64 -45.21 -20.81
CA GLU A 1054 -7.51 -45.72 -21.89
C GLU A 1054 -7.46 -44.98 -23.23
N THR A 1055 -6.73 -43.86 -23.37
CA THR A 1055 -6.63 -43.20 -24.67
C THR A 1055 -5.20 -42.79 -24.92
N GLY A 1056 -4.54 -43.41 -25.90
CA GLY A 1056 -3.15 -43.20 -26.30
C GLY A 1056 -2.80 -41.79 -26.78
N GLN A 1057 -3.09 -40.77 -25.98
CA GLN A 1057 -2.66 -39.40 -26.12
C GLN A 1057 -1.43 -39.17 -25.24
N THR A 1058 -0.40 -38.59 -25.83
CA THR A 1058 0.89 -38.27 -25.21
C THR A 1058 0.69 -37.21 -24.11
N TYR A 1059 0.77 -37.61 -22.85
CA TYR A 1059 0.63 -36.72 -21.68
C TYR A 1059 1.73 -35.66 -21.65
N LYS A 1060 1.39 -34.41 -21.30
CA LYS A 1060 2.33 -33.27 -21.18
C LYS A 1060 2.71 -32.89 -19.73
N ASP A 1061 2.01 -33.36 -18.70
CA ASP A 1061 2.28 -33.02 -17.29
C ASP A 1061 2.54 -34.24 -16.39
N SER A 1062 3.41 -34.06 -15.37
CA SER A 1062 3.67 -35.03 -14.29
C SER A 1062 2.46 -35.18 -13.37
N PHE A 1063 2.16 -36.40 -12.94
CA PHE A 1063 1.14 -36.67 -11.91
C PHE A 1063 1.54 -36.04 -10.57
N MET A 1064 0.59 -35.40 -9.89
CA MET A 1064 0.80 -34.69 -8.63
C MET A 1064 -0.05 -35.32 -7.51
N ASN A 1065 0.59 -35.70 -6.41
CA ASN A 1065 -0.06 -36.11 -5.17
C ASN A 1065 -0.62 -34.91 -4.41
N THR A 1066 -1.53 -35.16 -3.46
CA THR A 1066 -2.11 -34.14 -2.58
C THR A 1066 -1.78 -34.39 -1.12
N THR A 1067 -1.71 -33.31 -0.34
CA THR A 1067 -1.60 -33.34 1.12
C THR A 1067 -2.32 -32.14 1.72
N MET A 1068 -2.67 -32.22 3.01
CA MET A 1068 -3.24 -31.09 3.73
C MET A 1068 -2.12 -30.22 4.33
N GLY A 1069 -2.20 -28.91 4.09
CA GLY A 1069 -1.32 -27.90 4.65
C GLY A 1069 -2.06 -26.89 5.50
N THR A 1070 -1.32 -26.21 6.37
CA THR A 1070 -1.77 -25.08 7.18
C THR A 1070 -1.18 -23.79 6.61
N ARG A 1071 -2.02 -22.76 6.48
CA ARG A 1071 -1.70 -21.41 6.04
C ARG A 1071 -1.92 -20.47 7.22
N ILE A 1072 -0.89 -19.70 7.59
CA ILE A 1072 -0.92 -18.75 8.69
C ILE A 1072 -0.74 -17.35 8.10
N THR A 1073 -1.76 -16.50 8.20
CA THR A 1073 -1.76 -15.12 7.69
C THR A 1073 -1.78 -14.14 8.85
N THR A 1074 -0.82 -13.21 8.89
CA THR A 1074 -0.74 -12.19 9.96
C THR A 1074 -1.44 -10.91 9.52
N ILE A 1075 -2.48 -10.48 10.24
CA ILE A 1075 -3.23 -9.23 10.01
C ILE A 1075 -2.94 -8.18 11.09
N ASP A 1076 -3.01 -6.90 10.73
CA ASP A 1076 -2.90 -5.78 11.66
C ASP A 1076 -4.29 -5.38 12.19
N VAL A 1077 -4.43 -5.31 13.52
CA VAL A 1077 -5.66 -5.01 14.24
C VAL A 1077 -5.44 -3.91 15.28
N TYR A 1078 -6.49 -3.16 15.61
CA TYR A 1078 -6.45 -2.22 16.72
C TYR A 1078 -6.53 -2.94 18.06
N SER A 1079 -5.84 -2.44 19.08
CA SER A 1079 -5.91 -2.95 20.45
C SER A 1079 -6.16 -1.81 21.42
N ALA A 1080 -7.22 -1.93 22.24
CA ALA A 1080 -7.59 -0.92 23.21
C ALA A 1080 -6.95 -1.18 24.58
N GLN A 1081 -6.22 -0.20 25.12
CA GLN A 1081 -5.59 -0.34 26.43
C GLN A 1081 -6.60 -0.07 27.56
N ARG A 1082 -7.13 -1.15 28.15
CA ARG A 1082 -8.20 -1.11 29.17
C ARG A 1082 -7.92 -0.18 30.36
N ILE A 1083 -6.66 -0.10 30.80
CA ILE A 1083 -6.25 0.73 31.94
C ILE A 1083 -6.44 2.22 31.62
N TRP A 1084 -5.98 2.68 30.45
CA TRP A 1084 -6.09 4.09 30.06
C TRP A 1084 -7.52 4.49 29.74
N VAL A 1085 -8.29 3.59 29.13
CA VAL A 1085 -9.73 3.78 28.93
C VAL A 1085 -10.44 4.00 30.28
N GLY A 1086 -10.15 3.17 31.28
CA GLY A 1086 -10.72 3.33 32.63
C GLY A 1086 -10.33 4.64 33.31
N LEU A 1087 -9.06 5.05 33.20
CA LEU A 1087 -8.57 6.31 33.74
C LEU A 1087 -9.23 7.52 33.08
N LEU A 1088 -9.36 7.53 31.75
CA LEU A 1088 -10.00 8.62 31.02
C LEU A 1088 -11.48 8.77 31.41
N LEU A 1089 -12.21 7.65 31.49
CA LEU A 1089 -13.62 7.65 31.92
C LEU A 1089 -13.76 8.22 33.34
N PHE A 1090 -12.91 7.79 34.28
CA PHE A 1090 -12.92 8.27 35.65
C PHE A 1090 -12.67 9.78 35.74
N THR A 1091 -11.60 10.29 35.14
CA THR A 1091 -11.25 11.72 35.21
C THR A 1091 -12.30 12.60 34.53
N THR A 1092 -12.85 12.12 33.41
CA THR A 1092 -13.85 12.87 32.62
C THR A 1092 -15.22 12.88 33.30
N MET A 1093 -15.61 11.81 34.00
CA MET A 1093 -16.84 11.79 34.79
C MET A 1093 -16.78 12.78 35.96
N VAL A 1094 -15.64 12.85 36.67
CA VAL A 1094 -15.45 13.87 37.72
C VAL A 1094 -15.57 15.27 37.13
N LEU A 1095 -14.94 15.52 35.98
CA LEU A 1095 -15.03 16.80 35.29
C LEU A 1095 -16.47 17.16 34.87
N GLN A 1096 -17.23 16.18 34.37
CA GLN A 1096 -18.64 16.36 33.99
C GLN A 1096 -19.52 16.72 35.20
N ILE A 1097 -19.28 16.10 36.35
CA ILE A 1097 -19.99 16.42 37.61
C ILE A 1097 -19.67 17.86 38.04
N LEU A 1098 -18.40 18.24 38.05
CA LEU A 1098 -17.99 19.61 38.41
C LEU A 1098 -18.59 20.66 37.47
N ALA A 1099 -18.66 20.37 36.18
CA ALA A 1099 -19.27 21.26 35.18
C ALA A 1099 -20.77 21.47 35.42
N ILE A 1100 -21.52 20.37 35.66
CA ILE A 1100 -22.96 20.43 35.95
C ILE A 1100 -23.23 21.16 37.27
N CYS A 1101 -22.47 20.83 38.31
CA CYS A 1101 -22.58 21.52 39.60
C CYS A 1101 -22.28 23.01 39.47
N GLY A 1102 -21.23 23.39 38.73
CA GLY A 1102 -20.89 24.78 38.46
C GLY A 1102 -22.02 25.52 37.76
N LEU A 1103 -22.60 24.93 36.71
CA LEU A 1103 -23.74 25.49 35.99
C LEU A 1103 -24.97 25.68 36.90
N ILE A 1104 -25.31 24.68 37.71
CA ILE A 1104 -26.45 24.77 38.65
C ILE A 1104 -26.21 25.88 39.67
N ILE A 1105 -25.01 25.96 40.26
CA ILE A 1105 -24.68 26.99 41.25
C ILE A 1105 -24.77 28.38 40.62
N GLU A 1106 -24.29 28.54 39.40
CA GLU A 1106 -24.39 29.81 38.66
C GLU A 1106 -25.84 30.27 38.52
N ILE A 1107 -26.82 29.33 38.39
CA ILE A 1107 -28.25 29.65 38.18
C ILE A 1107 -28.87 30.13 39.51
N LEU A 1108 -28.29 29.68 40.62
CA LEU A 1108 -28.76 29.96 41.97
C LEU A 1108 -28.23 31.29 42.52
N ILE A 1109 -27.10 31.78 42.01
CA ILE A 1109 -26.45 33.05 42.41
C ILE A 1109 -27.29 34.24 41.94
N GLN A 1110 -27.48 35.23 42.81
CA GLN A 1110 -28.32 36.41 42.55
C GLN A 1110 -27.54 37.72 42.57
N GLY A 1111 -26.43 37.79 43.31
CA GLY A 1111 -25.63 38.99 43.47
C GLY A 1111 -24.67 39.25 42.31
N PRO A 1112 -24.24 40.51 42.12
CA PRO A 1112 -23.26 40.88 41.10
C PRO A 1112 -21.90 40.22 41.38
N ASP A 1113 -21.07 40.08 40.34
CA ASP A 1113 -19.70 39.60 40.51
C ASP A 1113 -18.80 40.71 41.07
N VAL A 1114 -18.67 40.75 42.39
CA VAL A 1114 -17.84 41.72 43.14
C VAL A 1114 -16.47 41.17 43.51
N LEU A 1115 -16.14 39.94 43.10
CA LEU A 1115 -15.01 39.19 43.62
C LEU A 1115 -13.78 39.24 42.69
N GLY A 1116 -12.78 40.03 43.12
CA GLY A 1116 -11.39 39.92 42.69
C GLY A 1116 -10.57 39.16 43.74
N PHE A 1117 -9.89 39.88 44.64
CA PHE A 1117 -9.33 39.32 45.88
C PHE A 1117 -10.34 39.48 47.01
N ALA A 1118 -10.72 38.39 47.70
CA ALA A 1118 -11.78 38.46 48.71
C ALA A 1118 -11.39 39.36 49.90
N SER A 1119 -10.09 39.43 50.20
CA SER A 1119 -9.54 40.28 51.25
C SER A 1119 -9.66 41.78 50.99
N THR A 1120 -9.70 42.24 49.73
CA THR A 1120 -9.83 43.68 49.43
C THR A 1120 -11.20 44.21 49.79
N LEU A 1121 -12.22 43.34 49.79
CA LEU A 1121 -13.59 43.67 50.21
C LEU A 1121 -13.70 43.96 51.72
N THR A 1122 -12.63 43.73 52.49
CA THR A 1122 -12.54 44.09 53.92
C THR A 1122 -11.74 45.38 54.16
N ARG A 1123 -11.14 45.98 53.14
CA ARG A 1123 -10.35 47.21 53.25
C ARG A 1123 -11.28 48.41 53.23
N ASP A 1124 -11.19 49.23 54.28
CA ASP A 1124 -11.98 50.46 54.47
C ASP A 1124 -13.50 50.26 54.33
N ASN A 1125 -13.97 49.02 54.59
CA ASN A 1125 -15.37 48.66 54.51
C ASN A 1125 -16.06 48.94 55.86
N PRO A 1126 -17.01 49.89 55.94
CA PRO A 1126 -17.67 50.27 57.18
C PRO A 1126 -18.56 49.16 57.78
N PHE A 1127 -18.86 48.11 57.01
CA PHE A 1127 -19.65 46.95 57.45
C PHE A 1127 -18.79 45.76 57.93
N VAL A 1128 -17.46 45.94 57.98
CA VAL A 1128 -16.49 44.97 58.49
C VAL A 1128 -15.66 45.64 59.59
N PRO A 1129 -16.00 45.46 60.89
CA PRO A 1129 -15.30 46.14 61.97
C PRO A 1129 -13.88 45.58 62.11
N LEU A 1130 -12.88 46.42 61.83
CA LEU A 1130 -11.46 46.11 61.97
C LEU A 1130 -10.78 47.14 62.87
N PRO A 1131 -9.81 46.74 63.70
CA PRO A 1131 -8.99 47.67 64.46
C PRO A 1131 -8.20 48.60 63.51
N ALA A 1132 -7.95 49.84 63.93
CA ALA A 1132 -7.23 50.83 63.12
C ALA A 1132 -5.82 50.36 62.74
N GLY A 1133 -5.49 50.36 61.44
CA GLY A 1133 -4.19 49.93 60.90
C GLY A 1133 -4.30 48.85 59.80
N GLY A 1134 -3.16 48.27 59.38
CA GLY A 1134 -3.14 47.13 58.45
C GLY A 1134 -3.42 47.45 56.97
N SER A 1135 -3.37 48.73 56.57
CA SER A 1135 -3.49 49.14 55.16
C SER A 1135 -2.35 48.61 54.29
N HIS A 1136 -1.17 48.37 54.87
CA HIS A 1136 0.01 47.81 54.19
C HIS A 1136 -0.05 46.29 53.95
N LEU A 1137 -0.96 45.57 54.61
CA LEU A 1137 -1.04 44.11 54.49
C LEU A 1137 -1.52 43.71 53.09
N ASP A 1138 -0.85 42.73 52.49
CA ASP A 1138 -1.32 42.13 51.25
C ASP A 1138 -2.59 41.27 51.50
N GLY A 1139 -3.25 40.83 50.43
CA GLY A 1139 -4.51 40.10 50.55
C GLY A 1139 -4.42 38.81 51.40
N PRO A 1140 -3.45 37.91 51.12
CA PRO A 1140 -3.29 36.69 51.89
C PRO A 1140 -2.82 36.89 53.34
N GLU A 1141 -1.96 37.87 53.63
CA GLU A 1141 -1.57 38.23 55.00
C GLU A 1141 -2.75 38.75 55.80
N ARG A 1142 -3.58 39.61 55.17
CA ARG A 1142 -4.81 40.11 55.78
C ARG A 1142 -5.80 38.97 56.05
N ALA A 1143 -5.98 38.04 55.11
CA ALA A 1143 -6.82 36.85 55.33
C ALA A 1143 -6.31 35.98 56.50
N ARG A 1144 -4.99 35.82 56.63
CA ARG A 1144 -4.34 35.11 57.76
C ARG A 1144 -4.56 35.79 59.10
N CYS A 1145 -4.53 37.12 59.17
CA CYS A 1145 -4.79 37.87 60.40
C CYS A 1145 -6.25 37.80 60.83
N LEU A 1146 -7.18 37.77 59.88
CA LEU A 1146 -8.62 37.78 60.14
C LEU A 1146 -9.23 36.39 60.41
N LYS A 1147 -8.48 35.30 60.18
CA LYS A 1147 -8.77 33.88 60.50
C LYS A 1147 -10.24 33.45 60.44
N ASN A 1148 -10.99 33.70 61.51
CA ASN A 1148 -12.36 33.23 61.72
C ASN A 1148 -13.43 34.24 61.25
N MET A 1149 -13.02 35.35 60.66
CA MET A 1149 -13.93 36.35 60.13
C MET A 1149 -14.74 35.77 58.97
N ARG A 1150 -16.06 35.76 59.14
CA ARG A 1150 -17.01 35.32 58.13
C ARG A 1150 -17.58 36.50 57.40
N LEU A 1151 -17.60 36.40 56.07
CA LEU A 1151 -18.14 37.42 55.18
C LEU A 1151 -19.42 36.92 54.51
N GLU A 1152 -20.39 37.81 54.37
CA GLU A 1152 -21.69 37.56 53.73
C GLU A 1152 -22.07 38.78 52.86
N LEU A 1153 -22.56 38.54 51.65
CA LEU A 1153 -23.11 39.59 50.78
C LEU A 1153 -24.60 39.79 51.10
N VAL A 1154 -24.99 41.00 51.52
CA VAL A 1154 -26.37 41.31 51.94
C VAL A 1154 -26.84 42.67 51.46
N ASP A 1155 -28.15 42.90 51.50
CA ASP A 1155 -28.73 44.23 51.39
C ASP A 1155 -28.66 44.93 52.75
N VAL A 1156 -27.83 45.97 52.81
CA VAL A 1156 -27.60 46.77 54.01
C VAL A 1156 -28.60 47.93 54.16
N ARG A 1157 -29.40 48.26 53.15
CA ARG A 1157 -30.44 49.30 53.27
C ARG A 1157 -31.80 48.80 52.77
N PRO A 1158 -32.35 47.73 53.40
CA PRO A 1158 -33.56 47.06 52.91
C PRO A 1158 -34.88 47.80 53.22
N GLU A 1159 -34.81 48.93 53.92
CA GLU A 1159 -35.94 49.82 54.20
C GLU A 1159 -35.90 51.08 53.32
N ASP A 1160 -34.79 51.33 52.60
CA ASP A 1160 -34.71 52.40 51.61
C ASP A 1160 -35.42 51.92 50.32
N GLU A 1161 -36.06 52.82 49.57
CA GLU A 1161 -36.77 52.50 48.31
C GLU A 1161 -35.89 51.80 47.26
N THR A 1162 -34.56 51.84 47.39
CA THR A 1162 -33.62 51.41 46.36
C THR A 1162 -32.57 50.38 46.78
N GLY A 1163 -32.56 49.93 48.04
CA GLY A 1163 -31.61 48.94 48.56
C GLY A 1163 -30.13 49.35 48.46
N TYR A 1164 -29.22 48.64 49.15
CA TYR A 1164 -27.77 48.83 48.94
C TYR A 1164 -27.00 47.55 49.25
N LEU A 1165 -26.32 46.99 48.26
CA LEU A 1165 -25.54 45.75 48.41
C LEU A 1165 -24.16 46.04 49.02
N ALA A 1166 -23.81 45.34 50.10
CA ALA A 1166 -22.47 45.40 50.66
C ALA A 1166 -22.06 44.06 51.30
N VAL A 1167 -20.75 43.81 51.35
CA VAL A 1167 -20.18 42.67 52.08
C VAL A 1167 -20.06 43.06 53.55
N ARG A 1168 -20.60 42.23 54.45
CA ARG A 1168 -20.54 42.45 55.91
C ARG A 1168 -19.79 41.34 56.62
N ALA A 1169 -19.31 41.63 57.83
CA ALA A 1169 -18.85 40.61 58.77
C ALA A 1169 -20.04 39.98 59.52
N VAL A 1170 -20.05 38.66 59.65
CA VAL A 1170 -21.04 37.93 60.47
C VAL A 1170 -20.49 37.80 61.90
N SER A 1171 -21.18 38.37 62.89
CA SER A 1171 -20.77 38.26 64.29
C SER A 1171 -20.92 36.82 64.76
N SER A 1172 -19.82 36.20 65.19
CA SER A 1172 -19.86 34.88 65.83
C SER A 1172 -20.63 35.00 67.15
N ALA A 1173 -21.88 34.56 67.19
CA ALA A 1173 -22.65 34.48 68.42
C ALA A 1173 -22.02 33.42 69.34
N LYS A 1174 -21.09 33.85 70.19
CA LYS A 1174 -20.81 33.33 71.55
C LYS A 1174 -19.73 34.18 72.24
N GLY A 1175 -20.19 35.09 73.08
CA GLY A 1175 -19.49 35.59 74.28
C GLY A 1175 -18.21 36.39 74.09
N GLN A 1176 -18.32 37.70 73.83
CA GLN A 1176 -17.43 38.72 74.42
C GLN A 1176 -18.06 40.12 74.27
N ASP A 1177 -17.92 40.92 75.33
CA ASP A 1177 -18.70 42.11 75.69
C ASP A 1177 -19.04 43.09 74.55
N THR A 1178 -20.33 43.18 74.27
CA THR A 1178 -20.98 44.26 73.52
C THR A 1178 -21.23 45.46 74.45
N SER A 1179 -20.19 46.22 74.79
CA SER A 1179 -20.36 47.48 75.54
C SER A 1179 -19.53 48.67 75.02
N VAL A 1180 -18.90 48.57 73.84
CA VAL A 1180 -18.09 49.68 73.27
C VAL A 1180 -18.52 50.10 71.85
N ILE A 1181 -19.58 49.50 71.28
CA ILE A 1181 -20.03 49.83 69.91
C ILE A 1181 -21.51 50.19 69.89
N GLU A 1182 -21.93 51.11 70.77
CA GLU A 1182 -23.20 51.82 70.66
C GLU A 1182 -22.93 53.33 70.63
N GLY A 1183 -22.35 53.76 69.51
CA GLY A 1183 -22.26 55.17 69.14
C GLY A 1183 -22.38 55.27 67.63
N SER A 1184 -23.56 55.68 67.16
CA SER A 1184 -23.87 56.12 65.79
C SER A 1184 -24.28 55.15 64.68
N VAL A 1185 -24.81 53.95 64.96
CA VAL A 1185 -25.60 53.21 63.94
C VAL A 1185 -26.87 52.65 64.56
N LYS A 1186 -28.02 53.31 64.32
CA LYS A 1186 -29.36 52.80 64.65
C LYS A 1186 -29.48 51.33 64.22
N SER A 1187 -30.18 50.51 65.01
CA SER A 1187 -30.46 49.09 64.71
C SER A 1187 -31.07 48.91 63.31
N ARG A 1188 -30.24 48.69 62.30
CA ARG A 1188 -30.71 48.40 60.93
C ARG A 1188 -30.91 46.90 60.79
N LYS A 1189 -32.13 46.52 60.41
CA LYS A 1189 -32.51 45.14 60.15
C LYS A 1189 -31.98 44.77 58.76
N TRP A 1190 -30.84 44.10 58.69
CA TRP A 1190 -30.27 43.65 57.41
C TRP A 1190 -31.06 42.45 56.86
N VAL A 1191 -31.32 42.41 55.55
CA VAL A 1191 -32.14 41.37 54.93
C VAL A 1191 -31.30 40.56 53.94
N HIS A 1192 -31.47 39.24 53.98
CA HIS A 1192 -30.80 38.35 53.03
C HIS A 1192 -31.35 38.54 51.62
N LEU A 1193 -30.52 38.35 50.61
CA LEU A 1193 -30.94 38.44 49.20
C LEU A 1193 -32.12 37.48 48.95
N ASN A 1194 -33.28 38.04 48.64
CA ASN A 1194 -34.52 37.29 48.43
C ASN A 1194 -35.13 37.64 47.07
N ARG A 1195 -35.41 36.60 46.28
CA ARG A 1195 -35.88 36.63 44.89
C ARG A 1195 -37.20 37.37 44.66
N ARG A 1196 -37.94 37.77 45.69
CA ARG A 1196 -39.20 38.53 45.57
C ARG A 1196 -39.06 40.04 45.81
N ARG A 1197 -37.99 40.48 46.49
CA ARG A 1197 -37.85 41.89 46.95
C ARG A 1197 -36.82 42.70 46.14
N LEU A 1198 -36.07 42.05 45.26
CA LEU A 1198 -35.07 42.67 44.38
C LEU A 1198 -35.62 43.01 42.97
N TYR A 1199 -36.90 42.67 42.72
CA TYR A 1199 -37.57 42.77 41.41
C TYR A 1199 -38.89 43.56 41.45
N GLU A 1200 -39.32 44.03 42.62
CA GLU A 1200 -40.33 45.07 42.83
C GLU A 1200 -39.58 46.35 43.21
#